data_AF-A0A938LE91-F1
#
_entry.id   AF-A0A938LE91-F1
#
_cell.length_a   1.000
_cell.length_b   1.000
_cell.length_c   1.000
_cell.angle_alpha   90.00
_cell.angle_beta   90.00
_cell.angle_gamma   90.00
#
_symmetry.space_group_name_H-M   'P 1'
#
loop_
_entity.id
_entity.type
_entity.pdbx_description
1 polymer ?
#
loop_
_entity_poly.entity_id
_entity_poly.type
_entity_poly.pdbx_seq_one_letter_code
_entity_poly.pdbx_strand_id
1 'polypeptide(L)'
;MPSRPGSRPPSFECAAATLILTWAVGFAAPVRAEESARDRHWLWSVPHKIPDETTSEQSGYFSIVEGLDGRIYIGTAKYGDNAYLVEFDPRSKAMRVVVDAEKEIGVDRKGFAAQAKIHTRNNVGASGKIYFGTKQGYPKEGEPRTDYPGGHPMVYDPRAGTTRVYAMPIPGQGVISVAPDESRGIAYVSTCSDERPIESAHFMTLDLESGKYNDLLDCRHMYAFIVVDDRGRAYHPILGGGIARFDPRTGALEQLKQTVDGKAPSESSMLAHPESHPINWEIAPDRRTLYAVAMSVNQLIAYDLSRDGDTLEGRALGPLVPTAQKTDCRALCVGRDGTVWAGVNATFEGRGDFLHVVSYRPGDAGPTDHGPIAVGDPDYTTFVDASGKPKPYHHGVHRLSDGTMVPRYVIMGICAAGDGTVYVTTLYPFTLHAIRVPRVAGITTIYYHNAHADMFFSRLMRTDTLDGRGAAPAMRLASLYCEQTPASDIGVRLAERHAVPRFDSVSGALTLGTGKLDVDGVLLIAEHGDYPESDTGQFIYPKRRMFGAIAAEIERSGRSVPVFLDKHLADNWADAKWIHDEARRLRIPMMAGSSLPVLWRYPPTDVPRGAKLTQIVATTYGRLDSYGFHALEVVQSLAERRAGGETGIARVRFLKGPEVWEAGRAGLFDRALLDAATSRLKERPLPEGADLEQLAKDPDLMIVEYSDGLKAFIFRLNDAVVEWSVAWRDASGHVDSTVFWTQEARPFFHFTFLTQDIARLMQTGRPVWPVERTLLTTGALDALLVSRRDGGRVMETPWLNIAYQTDWNWRQPPPPPPGRPIHGE
;
A
#
# COMPACT_ATOMS: atom_id res chain seq x y z
N MET A 1 11.59 -9.05 74.62
CA MET A 1 11.37 -10.44 74.12
C MET A 1 10.33 -11.10 75.01
N PRO A 2 9.54 -12.08 74.55
CA PRO A 2 9.12 -12.42 73.17
C PRO A 2 7.64 -11.94 72.97
N SER A 3 6.77 -12.31 72.02
CA SER A 3 6.84 -12.98 70.70
C SER A 3 5.63 -12.57 69.84
N ARG A 4 5.67 -12.87 68.53
CA ARG A 4 4.53 -12.92 67.57
C ARG A 4 4.18 -14.42 67.32
N PRO A 5 3.03 -14.83 66.71
CA PRO A 5 2.46 -14.35 65.43
C PRO A 5 0.92 -14.13 65.43
N GLY A 6 0.27 -13.61 64.38
CA GLY A 6 0.77 -13.14 63.09
C GLY A 6 0.04 -13.77 61.89
N SER A 7 -1.18 -13.33 61.60
CA SER A 7 -1.94 -13.69 60.39
C SER A 7 -2.07 -12.49 59.44
N ARG A 8 -1.74 -12.70 58.16
CA ARG A 8 -1.91 -11.73 57.06
C ARG A 8 -3.10 -12.12 56.19
N PRO A 9 -4.00 -11.20 55.82
CA PRO A 9 -4.71 -11.25 54.54
C PRO A 9 -3.75 -10.81 53.40
N PRO A 10 -4.03 -11.15 52.13
CA PRO A 10 -3.11 -10.91 51.03
C PRO A 10 -2.97 -9.42 50.69
N SER A 11 -1.74 -8.97 50.52
CA SER A 11 -1.41 -7.72 49.85
C SER A 11 -1.68 -7.87 48.36
N PHE A 12 -2.74 -7.24 47.85
CA PHE A 12 -2.86 -6.97 46.42
C PHE A 12 -1.85 -5.87 46.06
N GLU A 13 -0.77 -6.25 45.39
CA GLU A 13 0.16 -5.30 44.80
C GLU A 13 -0.54 -4.53 43.68
N CYS A 14 -0.40 -3.20 43.69
CA CYS A 14 -1.16 -2.32 42.83
C CYS A 14 -0.59 -2.31 41.41
N ALA A 15 -1.16 -3.14 40.54
CA ALA A 15 -0.78 -3.26 39.13
C ALA A 15 -1.27 -2.08 38.28
N ALA A 16 -0.74 -0.88 38.52
CA ALA A 16 -1.12 0.35 37.80
C ALA A 16 0.07 1.32 37.58
N ALA A 17 1.27 0.80 37.30
CA ALA A 17 2.48 1.60 37.11
C ALA A 17 3.40 1.16 35.96
N THR A 18 2.89 0.46 34.94
CA THR A 18 3.69 0.11 33.74
C THR A 18 2.84 0.11 32.47
N LEU A 19 2.67 1.28 31.84
CA LEU A 19 2.12 1.36 30.47
C LEU A 19 2.93 2.31 29.59
N ILE A 20 4.26 2.13 29.63
CA ILE A 20 5.28 2.36 28.59
C ILE A 20 6.64 1.91 29.18
N LEU A 21 7.49 1.26 28.37
CA LEU A 21 8.80 0.68 28.72
C LEU A 21 8.84 -0.41 29.82
N THR A 22 8.56 -1.67 29.44
CA THR A 22 9.45 -2.84 29.72
C THR A 22 8.95 -4.12 29.05
N TRP A 23 9.39 -4.39 27.81
CA TRP A 23 9.44 -5.75 27.22
C TRP A 23 10.62 -5.81 26.24
N ALA A 24 11.83 -5.98 26.78
CA ALA A 24 13.07 -6.04 25.99
C ALA A 24 14.11 -7.00 26.59
N VAL A 25 13.66 -8.14 27.16
CA VAL A 25 14.54 -9.27 27.49
C VAL A 25 13.87 -10.59 27.12
N GLY A 26 14.42 -11.26 26.11
CA GLY A 26 14.58 -12.72 26.10
C GLY A 26 13.37 -13.63 26.28
N PHE A 27 12.42 -13.62 25.34
CA PHE A 27 11.85 -14.89 24.86
C PHE A 27 12.02 -14.95 23.34
N ALA A 28 12.72 -15.99 22.87
CA ALA A 28 12.71 -16.33 21.46
C ALA A 28 11.28 -16.76 21.13
N ALA A 29 10.55 -15.92 20.39
CA ALA A 29 9.23 -16.28 19.91
C ALA A 29 9.34 -17.57 19.07
N PRO A 30 8.42 -18.55 19.23
CA PRO A 30 8.39 -19.69 18.35
C PRO A 30 8.25 -19.19 16.92
N VAL A 31 9.00 -19.80 16.00
CA VAL A 31 9.04 -19.43 14.58
C VAL A 31 7.61 -19.39 14.06
N ARG A 32 7.09 -18.17 13.81
CA ARG A 32 5.78 -17.98 13.16
C ARG A 32 5.86 -18.71 11.82
N ALA A 33 4.81 -19.45 11.45
CA ALA A 33 4.73 -20.02 10.11
C ALA A 33 4.90 -18.87 9.10
N GLU A 34 5.97 -18.92 8.30
CA GLU A 34 6.33 -17.81 7.42
C GLU A 34 5.35 -17.76 6.23
N GLU A 35 4.22 -17.07 6.42
CA GLU A 35 3.36 -16.65 5.32
C GLU A 35 4.17 -15.86 4.30
N SER A 36 3.96 -16.15 3.02
CA SER A 36 4.65 -15.43 1.96
C SER A 36 4.08 -14.02 1.87
N ALA A 37 4.92 -13.03 1.58
CA ALA A 37 4.41 -11.68 1.32
C ALA A 37 3.52 -11.61 0.06
N ARG A 38 3.52 -12.66 -0.79
CA ARG A 38 2.57 -12.85 -1.90
C ARG A 38 1.13 -13.11 -1.45
N ASP A 39 0.93 -13.47 -0.18
CA ASP A 39 -0.39 -13.79 0.39
C ASP A 39 -1.19 -12.52 0.71
N ARG A 40 -0.61 -11.33 0.48
CA ARG A 40 -1.04 -10.05 1.05
C ARG A 40 -1.10 -8.94 0.01
N HIS A 41 -2.23 -8.22 0.02
CA HIS A 41 -2.41 -6.99 -0.73
C HIS A 41 -1.81 -5.84 0.06
N TRP A 42 -0.51 -5.62 -0.10
CA TRP A 42 0.21 -4.57 0.61
C TRP A 42 -0.17 -3.16 0.10
N LEU A 43 -0.23 -2.22 1.04
CA LEU A 43 -0.16 -0.80 0.77
C LEU A 43 1.30 -0.37 0.80
N TRP A 44 1.93 -0.31 -0.36
CA TRP A 44 3.32 0.13 -0.53
C TRP A 44 3.42 1.64 -0.34
N SER A 45 3.74 2.04 0.89
CA SER A 45 3.99 3.44 1.25
C SER A 45 5.24 4.00 0.58
N VAL A 46 5.25 5.31 0.30
CA VAL A 46 6.47 6.09 0.07
C VAL A 46 6.90 6.65 1.44
N PRO A 47 7.99 6.14 2.05
CA PRO A 47 8.44 6.57 3.36
C PRO A 47 9.28 7.86 3.29
N HIS A 48 9.13 8.71 4.30
CA HIS A 48 9.94 9.89 4.54
C HIS A 48 10.34 9.93 6.02
N LYS A 49 11.64 9.83 6.31
CA LYS A 49 12.12 9.90 7.68
C LYS A 49 12.04 11.35 8.20
N ILE A 50 11.49 11.53 9.41
CA ILE A 50 11.45 12.82 10.10
C ILE A 50 12.88 13.22 10.55
N PRO A 51 13.29 14.51 10.49
CA PRO A 51 14.68 14.88 10.72
C PRO A 51 15.19 14.50 12.12
N ASP A 52 16.38 13.91 12.18
CA ASP A 52 16.94 13.30 13.40
C ASP A 52 17.05 14.30 14.55
N GLU A 53 17.43 15.55 14.26
CA GLU A 53 17.61 16.65 15.21
C GLU A 53 16.32 17.07 15.94
N THR A 54 15.15 16.72 15.39
CA THR A 54 13.83 17.04 15.94
C THR A 54 13.28 15.98 16.89
N THR A 55 14.00 14.86 17.08
CA THR A 55 13.59 13.77 17.97
C THR A 55 14.74 13.30 18.86
N SER A 56 14.44 12.71 20.01
CA SER A 56 15.47 12.08 20.88
C SER A 56 15.47 10.56 20.74
N GLU A 57 14.29 9.98 20.58
CA GLU A 57 14.06 8.54 20.55
C GLU A 57 13.39 8.08 19.25
N GLN A 58 13.43 8.91 18.19
CA GLN A 58 12.75 8.64 16.93
C GLN A 58 11.25 8.31 17.13
N SER A 59 10.57 9.16 17.88
CA SER A 59 9.14 9.04 18.18
C SER A 59 8.37 10.35 18.00
N GLY A 60 7.04 10.21 17.93
CA GLY A 60 6.05 11.27 17.89
C GLY A 60 4.66 10.70 18.18
N TYR A 61 3.61 11.53 18.04
CA TYR A 61 2.26 11.19 18.49
C TYR A 61 1.18 11.60 17.47
N PHE A 62 -0.03 11.96 17.92
CA PHE A 62 -1.20 12.34 17.11
C PHE A 62 -1.04 13.59 16.24
N SER A 63 0.12 14.25 16.30
CA SER A 63 0.35 15.58 15.74
C SER A 63 0.69 15.52 14.26
N ILE A 64 -0.35 15.50 13.42
CA ILE A 64 -0.27 15.64 11.96
C ILE A 64 -1.53 16.32 11.43
N VAL A 65 -1.40 17.27 10.49
CA VAL A 65 -2.53 17.86 9.75
C VAL A 65 -2.08 18.45 8.40
N GLU A 66 -2.99 18.55 7.42
CA GLU A 66 -2.78 19.27 6.16
C GLU A 66 -3.21 20.73 6.31
N GLY A 67 -2.31 21.69 6.01
CA GLY A 67 -2.62 23.11 5.96
C GLY A 67 -3.44 23.51 4.73
N LEU A 68 -4.01 24.73 4.75
CA LEU A 68 -4.73 25.27 3.57
C LEU A 68 -3.81 25.57 2.36
N ASP A 69 -2.49 25.49 2.55
CA ASP A 69 -1.46 25.57 1.52
C ASP A 69 -1.09 24.21 0.91
N GLY A 70 -1.67 23.12 1.40
CA GLY A 70 -1.40 21.74 0.96
C GLY A 70 -0.12 21.13 1.53
N ARG A 71 0.46 21.74 2.58
CA ARG A 71 1.64 21.21 3.29
C ARG A 71 1.20 20.40 4.51
N ILE A 72 2.02 19.43 4.93
CA ILE A 72 1.71 18.55 6.06
C ILE A 72 2.51 19.01 7.29
N TYR A 73 1.83 19.31 8.39
CA TYR A 73 2.40 19.87 9.62
C TYR A 73 2.42 18.82 10.74
N ILE A 74 3.63 18.38 11.11
CA ILE A 74 3.90 17.21 11.95
C ILE A 74 4.61 17.66 13.23
N GLY A 75 4.05 17.31 14.39
CA GLY A 75 4.68 17.59 15.68
C GLY A 75 5.59 16.45 16.13
N THR A 76 6.76 16.80 16.67
CA THR A 76 7.79 15.84 17.06
C THR A 76 7.96 15.74 18.59
N ALA A 77 8.75 14.75 19.04
CA ALA A 77 9.08 14.54 20.46
C ALA A 77 10.60 14.39 20.68
N LYS A 78 11.20 15.32 21.44
CA LYS A 78 12.62 15.30 21.83
C LYS A 78 12.72 15.41 23.37
N TYR A 79 12.58 14.25 24.01
CA TYR A 79 12.49 14.11 25.47
C TYR A 79 13.69 14.73 26.20
N GLY A 80 13.39 15.61 27.15
CA GLY A 80 14.39 16.32 27.94
C GLY A 80 15.00 17.55 27.26
N ASP A 81 14.53 17.93 26.06
CA ASP A 81 15.10 19.05 25.30
C ASP A 81 14.05 20.01 24.73
N ASN A 82 13.19 19.58 23.79
CA ASN A 82 12.32 20.49 23.03
C ASN A 82 11.21 19.75 22.26
N ALA A 83 10.36 20.50 21.55
CA ALA A 83 9.42 20.00 20.56
C ALA A 83 9.42 20.90 19.32
N TYR A 84 9.18 20.30 18.16
CA TYR A 84 9.24 21.02 16.89
C TYR A 84 7.97 20.76 16.10
N LEU A 85 7.50 21.78 15.37
CA LEU A 85 6.56 21.61 14.27
C LEU A 85 7.39 21.52 12.99
N VAL A 86 7.32 20.39 12.31
CA VAL A 86 7.98 20.11 11.03
C VAL A 86 6.94 20.21 9.91
N GLU A 87 7.23 21.04 8.93
CA GLU A 87 6.48 21.13 7.68
C GLU A 87 7.09 20.17 6.66
N PHE A 88 6.25 19.34 6.03
CA PHE A 88 6.58 18.52 4.87
C PHE A 88 5.85 19.05 3.63
N ASP A 89 6.57 19.14 2.51
CA ASP A 89 6.05 19.55 1.21
C ASP A 89 5.84 18.33 0.30
N PRO A 90 4.59 17.91 0.01
CA PRO A 90 4.30 16.76 -0.85
C PRO A 90 4.93 16.82 -2.25
N ARG A 91 5.17 18.03 -2.79
CA ARG A 91 5.65 18.22 -4.16
C ARG A 91 7.17 18.10 -4.24
N SER A 92 7.89 18.77 -3.33
CA SER A 92 9.36 18.73 -3.30
C SER A 92 9.93 17.61 -2.44
N LYS A 93 9.09 16.96 -1.61
CA LYS A 93 9.45 15.95 -0.59
C LYS A 93 10.37 16.49 0.51
N ALA A 94 10.56 17.81 0.57
CA ALA A 94 11.39 18.47 1.57
C ALA A 94 10.68 18.55 2.93
N MET A 95 11.47 18.53 4.00
CA MET A 95 11.04 18.80 5.37
C MET A 95 11.79 20.01 5.93
N ARG A 96 11.11 20.86 6.71
CA ARG A 96 11.74 21.95 7.47
C ARG A 96 11.09 22.12 8.83
N VAL A 97 11.89 22.48 9.84
CA VAL A 97 11.37 22.99 11.12
C VAL A 97 10.76 24.37 10.86
N VAL A 98 9.50 24.54 11.24
CA VAL A 98 8.78 25.84 11.19
C VAL A 98 8.49 26.42 12.56
N VAL A 99 8.50 25.60 13.62
CA VAL A 99 8.40 26.04 15.03
C VAL A 99 9.44 25.29 15.85
N ASP A 100 10.14 26.02 16.70
CA ASP A 100 10.95 25.54 17.82
C ASP A 100 10.25 25.98 19.11
N ALA A 101 9.73 25.05 19.90
CA ALA A 101 8.79 25.40 20.98
C ALA A 101 9.45 26.23 22.09
N GLU A 102 10.57 25.76 22.65
CA GLU A 102 11.31 26.49 23.71
C GLU A 102 11.71 27.90 23.24
N LYS A 103 12.22 28.02 22.00
CA LYS A 103 12.62 29.31 21.42
C LYS A 103 11.45 30.29 21.27
N GLU A 104 10.31 29.87 20.74
CA GLU A 104 9.14 30.74 20.56
C GLU A 104 8.50 31.13 21.91
N ILE A 105 8.64 30.29 22.95
CA ILE A 105 8.22 30.61 24.32
C ILE A 105 9.22 31.56 25.01
N GLY A 106 10.46 31.65 24.51
CA GLY A 106 11.52 32.51 25.05
C GLY A 106 12.28 31.90 26.23
N VAL A 107 12.46 30.57 26.21
CA VAL A 107 13.09 29.77 27.28
C VAL A 107 14.10 28.76 26.70
N ASP A 108 14.90 28.15 27.57
CA ASP A 108 15.79 27.03 27.24
C ASP A 108 15.78 26.01 28.39
N ARG A 109 14.62 25.37 28.61
CA ARG A 109 14.43 24.36 29.65
C ARG A 109 14.99 23.01 29.16
N LYS A 110 15.35 22.17 30.13
CA LYS A 110 15.91 20.82 29.93
C LYS A 110 15.30 19.85 30.94
N GLY A 111 15.50 18.56 30.71
CA GLY A 111 14.94 17.52 31.57
C GLY A 111 13.41 17.51 31.57
N PHE A 112 12.79 17.12 32.68
CA PHE A 112 11.33 17.08 32.77
C PHE A 112 10.65 18.45 32.63
N ALA A 113 11.35 19.56 32.89
CA ALA A 113 10.84 20.92 32.71
C ALA A 113 10.65 21.33 31.24
N ALA A 114 11.28 20.62 30.29
CA ALA A 114 11.25 20.94 28.87
C ALA A 114 9.89 20.68 28.21
N GLN A 115 9.54 21.51 27.24
CA GLN A 115 8.40 21.35 26.33
C GLN A 115 8.71 20.25 25.31
N ALA A 116 8.76 19.00 25.79
CA ALA A 116 9.48 17.94 25.10
C ALA A 116 8.71 17.20 23.98
N LYS A 117 7.43 17.51 23.76
CA LYS A 117 6.65 17.01 22.61
C LYS A 117 5.47 17.93 22.24
N ILE A 118 5.07 17.90 20.98
CA ILE A 118 3.70 18.29 20.58
C ILE A 118 2.83 17.03 20.62
N HIS A 119 1.87 16.98 21.55
CA HIS A 119 1.01 15.81 21.76
C HIS A 119 -0.43 16.02 21.23
N THR A 120 -0.77 17.24 20.81
CA THR A 120 -2.07 17.57 20.23
C THR A 120 -2.30 16.89 18.89
N ARG A 121 -3.56 16.58 18.55
CA ARG A 121 -3.94 16.61 17.13
C ARG A 121 -3.94 18.06 16.67
N ASN A 122 -3.20 18.35 15.61
CA ASN A 122 -3.08 19.70 15.08
C ASN A 122 -4.38 20.07 14.37
N ASN A 123 -4.85 21.30 14.57
CA ASN A 123 -6.05 21.82 13.94
C ASN A 123 -5.70 22.97 12.98
N VAL A 124 -6.58 23.27 12.03
CA VAL A 124 -6.38 24.36 11.05
C VAL A 124 -7.53 25.36 11.16
N GLY A 125 -7.19 26.63 11.40
CA GLY A 125 -8.16 27.73 11.38
C GLY A 125 -8.64 28.05 9.97
N ALA A 126 -9.77 28.74 9.85
CA ALA A 126 -10.27 29.26 8.57
C ALA A 126 -9.27 30.25 7.91
N SER A 127 -8.42 30.91 8.72
CA SER A 127 -7.29 31.72 8.27
C SER A 127 -6.17 30.93 7.58
N GLY A 128 -6.09 29.62 7.82
CA GLY A 128 -4.99 28.74 7.42
C GLY A 128 -3.90 28.56 8.49
N LYS A 129 -4.04 29.17 9.67
CA LYS A 129 -3.13 28.99 10.80
C LYS A 129 -3.23 27.59 11.40
N ILE A 130 -2.10 27.07 11.88
CA ILE A 130 -1.98 25.74 12.50
C ILE A 130 -2.02 25.90 14.02
N TYR A 131 -2.99 25.27 14.67
CA TYR A 131 -3.23 25.27 16.11
C TYR A 131 -2.75 23.96 16.72
N PHE A 132 -1.89 24.05 17.74
CA PHE A 132 -1.27 22.90 18.40
C PHE A 132 -0.87 23.27 19.84
N GLY A 133 -0.31 22.32 20.59
CA GLY A 133 0.11 22.58 21.95
C GLY A 133 1.19 21.63 22.47
N THR A 134 1.97 22.12 23.43
CA THR A 134 3.12 21.41 23.99
C THR A 134 2.76 20.57 25.21
N LYS A 135 3.50 19.47 25.41
CA LYS A 135 3.41 18.58 26.57
C LYS A 135 4.82 18.15 27.03
N GLN A 136 4.95 17.84 28.32
CA GLN A 136 6.14 17.26 28.93
C GLN A 136 6.57 15.91 28.33
N GLY A 137 7.82 15.55 28.60
CA GLY A 137 8.36 14.21 28.36
C GLY A 137 7.93 13.20 29.43
N TYR A 138 8.85 12.32 29.81
CA TYR A 138 8.74 11.41 30.96
C TYR A 138 9.83 11.81 31.96
N PRO A 139 9.54 11.81 33.28
CA PRO A 139 10.54 12.19 34.28
C PRO A 139 11.60 11.09 34.40
N LYS A 140 12.86 11.48 34.49
CA LYS A 140 13.98 10.59 34.80
C LYS A 140 14.15 10.46 36.32
N GLU A 141 15.00 9.52 36.73
CA GLU A 141 15.37 9.37 38.14
C GLU A 141 15.94 10.69 38.69
N GLY A 142 15.32 11.20 39.76
CA GLY A 142 15.68 12.48 40.38
C GLY A 142 14.89 13.70 39.89
N GLU A 143 14.10 13.60 38.81
CA GLU A 143 13.26 14.70 38.31
C GLU A 143 11.83 14.63 38.90
N PRO A 144 11.44 15.47 39.87
CA PRO A 144 10.07 15.47 40.38
C PRO A 144 9.07 16.01 39.33
N ARG A 145 7.85 15.46 39.36
CA ARG A 145 6.77 15.87 38.44
C ARG A 145 6.37 17.35 38.54
N THR A 146 6.76 18.03 39.60
CA THR A 146 6.57 19.48 39.82
C THR A 146 7.52 20.36 39.00
N ASP A 147 8.57 19.81 38.40
CA ASP A 147 9.51 20.58 37.58
C ASP A 147 8.91 21.06 36.27
N TYR A 148 7.87 20.38 35.76
CA TYR A 148 7.17 20.82 34.57
C TYR A 148 6.22 21.97 34.90
N PRO A 149 6.41 23.17 34.32
CA PRO A 149 5.62 24.34 34.69
C PRO A 149 4.22 24.33 34.06
N GLY A 150 4.03 23.63 32.95
CA GLY A 150 2.81 23.62 32.14
C GLY A 150 3.11 23.64 30.64
N GLY A 151 2.12 23.24 29.84
CA GLY A 151 2.14 23.33 28.38
C GLY A 151 1.55 24.64 27.86
N HIS A 152 1.84 24.96 26.61
CA HIS A 152 1.41 26.19 25.95
C HIS A 152 0.57 25.85 24.71
N PRO A 153 -0.64 26.42 24.55
CA PRO A 153 -1.29 26.50 23.25
C PRO A 153 -0.48 27.43 22.34
N MET A 154 -0.28 27.03 21.10
CA MET A 154 0.52 27.73 20.12
C MET A 154 -0.20 27.78 18.77
N VAL A 155 0.02 28.86 18.03
CA VAL A 155 -0.59 29.10 16.71
C VAL A 155 0.47 29.58 15.74
N TYR A 156 0.80 28.74 14.76
CA TYR A 156 1.72 29.06 13.68
C TYR A 156 0.94 29.61 12.47
N ASP A 157 1.45 30.68 11.85
CA ASP A 157 0.92 31.23 10.60
C ASP A 157 1.86 30.88 9.43
N PRO A 158 1.49 29.91 8.56
CA PRO A 158 2.30 29.53 7.40
C PRO A 158 2.61 30.66 6.42
N ARG A 159 1.76 31.70 6.34
CA ARG A 159 1.91 32.81 5.39
C ARG A 159 2.87 33.87 5.93
N ALA A 160 2.80 34.16 7.23
CA ALA A 160 3.67 35.13 7.89
C ALA A 160 5.00 34.52 8.35
N GLY A 161 5.06 33.20 8.58
CA GLY A 161 6.22 32.52 9.18
C GLY A 161 6.41 32.86 10.66
N THR A 162 5.33 33.19 11.37
CA THR A 162 5.34 33.66 12.76
C THR A 162 4.52 32.75 13.66
N THR A 163 4.96 32.55 14.91
CA THR A 163 4.21 31.82 15.93
C THR A 163 3.65 32.77 16.99
N ARG A 164 2.42 32.51 17.44
CA ARG A 164 1.88 33.10 18.66
C ARG A 164 1.85 32.03 19.75
N VAL A 165 2.41 32.37 20.91
CA VAL A 165 2.40 31.55 22.13
C VAL A 165 1.38 32.14 23.10
N TYR A 166 0.52 31.29 23.67
CA TYR A 166 -0.38 31.67 24.75
C TYR A 166 0.21 31.25 26.11
N ALA A 167 -0.24 31.89 27.20
CA ALA A 167 0.17 31.52 28.55
C ALA A 167 -0.25 30.08 28.89
N MET A 168 0.37 29.47 29.89
CA MET A 168 0.00 28.13 30.35
C MET A 168 -1.43 28.14 30.93
N PRO A 169 -2.36 27.28 30.45
CA PRO A 169 -3.77 27.31 30.87
C PRO A 169 -3.96 26.82 32.30
N ILE A 170 -3.33 25.69 32.65
CA ILE A 170 -3.30 25.10 33.99
C ILE A 170 -1.85 24.74 34.32
N PRO A 171 -1.27 25.23 35.44
CA PRO A 171 0.09 24.88 35.85
C PRO A 171 0.31 23.37 35.96
N GLY A 172 1.47 22.89 35.53
CA GLY A 172 1.85 21.47 35.56
C GLY A 172 1.13 20.54 34.59
N GLN A 173 0.08 21.00 33.89
CA GLN A 173 -0.62 20.21 32.87
C GLN A 173 -0.12 20.52 31.47
N GLY A 174 -0.08 19.50 30.60
CA GLY A 174 0.20 19.68 29.17
C GLY A 174 -1.05 20.02 28.38
N VAL A 175 -0.89 20.38 27.11
CA VAL A 175 -2.00 20.64 26.18
C VAL A 175 -2.22 19.44 25.26
N ILE A 176 -3.47 19.04 25.07
CA ILE A 176 -3.90 17.85 24.29
C ILE A 176 -4.84 18.20 23.13
N SER A 177 -5.58 19.30 23.23
CA SER A 177 -6.37 19.80 22.10
C SER A 177 -6.39 21.33 22.08
N VAL A 178 -6.36 21.90 20.87
CA VAL A 178 -6.57 23.33 20.60
C VAL A 178 -7.44 23.44 19.35
N ALA A 179 -8.76 23.50 19.52
CA ALA A 179 -9.73 23.51 18.43
C ALA A 179 -10.22 24.95 18.16
N PRO A 180 -9.89 25.57 17.02
CA PRO A 180 -10.20 26.98 16.76
C PRO A 180 -11.65 27.21 16.31
N ASP A 181 -12.25 28.28 16.83
CA ASP A 181 -13.42 28.96 16.24
C ASP A 181 -13.11 30.45 16.05
N GLU A 182 -12.28 30.72 15.05
CA GLU A 182 -11.87 32.08 14.67
C GLU A 182 -13.06 33.00 14.34
N SER A 183 -14.22 32.44 13.95
CA SER A 183 -15.43 33.23 13.66
C SER A 183 -16.02 33.92 14.90
N ARG A 184 -15.68 33.41 16.09
CA ARG A 184 -16.05 33.97 17.40
C ARG A 184 -14.84 34.54 18.15
N GLY A 185 -13.66 34.56 17.54
CA GLY A 185 -12.43 35.02 18.18
C GLY A 185 -11.93 34.10 19.31
N ILE A 186 -12.33 32.83 19.35
CA ILE A 186 -11.98 31.89 20.42
C ILE A 186 -11.32 30.60 19.88
N ALA A 187 -10.65 29.88 20.77
CA ALA A 187 -10.35 28.46 20.60
C ALA A 187 -10.77 27.69 21.85
N TYR A 188 -11.01 26.40 21.70
CA TYR A 188 -11.28 25.49 22.79
C TYR A 188 -10.03 24.68 23.12
N VAL A 189 -9.67 24.62 24.40
CA VAL A 189 -8.44 23.99 24.86
C VAL A 189 -8.79 22.81 25.77
N SER A 190 -8.11 21.68 25.55
CA SER A 190 -8.09 20.55 26.48
C SER A 190 -6.70 20.42 27.08
N THR A 191 -6.62 20.49 28.41
CA THR A 191 -5.40 20.19 29.17
C THR A 191 -5.35 18.72 29.58
N CYS A 192 -4.20 18.28 30.08
CA CYS A 192 -4.00 16.90 30.50
C CYS A 192 -2.86 16.83 31.53
N SER A 193 -3.19 16.43 32.76
CA SER A 193 -2.19 16.06 33.76
C SER A 193 -1.45 14.76 33.36
N ASP A 194 -0.54 14.28 34.21
CA ASP A 194 0.08 12.96 34.02
C ASP A 194 -0.07 12.11 35.30
N GLU A 195 -1.21 12.32 35.98
CA GLU A 195 -1.66 11.58 37.16
C GLU A 195 -2.26 10.23 36.73
N ARG A 196 -2.22 9.24 37.62
CA ARG A 196 -2.70 7.87 37.34
C ARG A 196 -3.48 7.34 38.55
N PRO A 197 -4.51 6.49 38.34
CA PRO A 197 -4.99 5.98 37.04
C PRO A 197 -5.76 7.02 36.21
N ILE A 198 -6.44 7.97 36.86
CA ILE A 198 -7.29 8.98 36.21
C ILE A 198 -6.54 10.31 36.11
N GLU A 199 -6.41 10.84 34.89
CA GLU A 199 -5.88 12.18 34.60
C GLU A 199 -6.91 13.26 34.92
N SER A 200 -6.46 14.45 35.34
CA SER A 200 -7.22 15.70 35.25
C SER A 200 -7.10 16.25 33.83
N ALA A 201 -8.21 16.73 33.27
CA ALA A 201 -8.30 17.24 31.90
C ALA A 201 -9.34 18.35 31.81
N HIS A 202 -8.89 19.61 31.84
CA HIS A 202 -9.77 20.77 31.82
C HIS A 202 -10.21 21.09 30.40
N PHE A 203 -11.53 21.18 30.21
CA PHE A 203 -12.17 21.74 29.03
C PHE A 203 -12.32 23.26 29.22
N MET A 204 -11.69 24.04 28.36
CA MET A 204 -11.58 25.49 28.52
C MET A 204 -11.90 26.24 27.22
N THR A 205 -12.26 27.50 27.35
CA THR A 205 -12.25 28.48 26.26
C THR A 205 -11.02 29.38 26.38
N LEU A 206 -10.43 29.74 25.24
CA LEU A 206 -9.32 30.67 25.08
C LEU A 206 -9.76 31.80 24.15
N ASP A 207 -9.73 33.03 24.64
CA ASP A 207 -9.92 34.24 23.83
C ASP A 207 -8.65 34.51 23.01
N LEU A 208 -8.77 34.51 21.67
CA LEU A 208 -7.62 34.60 20.76
C LEU A 208 -7.02 36.00 20.69
N GLU A 209 -7.69 37.05 21.15
CA GLU A 209 -7.13 38.40 21.16
C GLU A 209 -6.35 38.66 22.45
N SER A 210 -7.01 38.56 23.60
CA SER A 210 -6.46 38.83 24.93
C SER A 210 -5.65 37.69 25.53
N GLY A 211 -5.79 36.46 25.02
CA GLY A 211 -5.14 35.26 25.54
C GLY A 211 -5.69 34.79 26.89
N LYS A 212 -6.87 35.25 27.30
CA LYS A 212 -7.53 34.85 28.56
C LYS A 212 -8.20 33.50 28.42
N TYR A 213 -8.12 32.70 29.48
CA TYR A 213 -8.84 31.45 29.61
C TYR A 213 -10.10 31.60 30.46
N ASN A 214 -11.12 30.81 30.14
CA ASN A 214 -12.26 30.54 31.00
C ASN A 214 -12.41 29.01 31.11
N ASP A 215 -12.19 28.49 32.32
CA ASP A 215 -12.24 27.07 32.66
C ASP A 215 -13.69 26.62 32.83
N LEU A 216 -14.12 25.59 32.10
CA LEU A 216 -15.52 25.15 32.08
C LEU A 216 -15.73 23.95 33.01
N LEU A 217 -14.85 22.94 32.92
CA LEU A 217 -14.99 21.67 33.61
C LEU A 217 -13.69 20.85 33.56
N ASP A 218 -13.23 20.31 34.70
CA ASP A 218 -12.33 19.15 34.68
C ASP A 218 -13.15 17.90 34.32
N CYS A 219 -13.00 17.45 33.08
CA CYS A 219 -13.71 16.28 32.55
C CYS A 219 -13.10 14.95 32.99
N ARG A 220 -11.90 14.97 33.58
CA ARG A 220 -11.15 13.80 34.07
C ARG A 220 -11.03 12.65 33.07
N HIS A 221 -10.92 12.99 31.77
CA HIS A 221 -10.87 12.05 30.67
C HIS A 221 -9.54 12.13 29.94
N MET A 222 -8.84 11.00 29.81
CA MET A 222 -7.51 10.98 29.23
C MET A 222 -7.50 11.26 27.72
N TYR A 223 -6.46 11.95 27.25
CA TYR A 223 -6.19 12.26 25.83
C TYR A 223 -7.42 12.76 25.02
N ALA A 224 -8.21 13.65 25.62
CA ALA A 224 -9.46 14.13 25.06
C ALA A 224 -9.28 15.19 23.95
N PHE A 225 -9.60 14.85 22.71
CA PHE A 225 -9.68 15.82 21.61
C PHE A 225 -11.00 16.58 21.66
N ILE A 226 -10.99 17.88 21.33
CA ILE A 226 -12.20 18.70 21.21
C ILE A 226 -12.62 18.80 19.75
N VAL A 227 -13.93 18.68 19.50
CA VAL A 227 -14.55 18.93 18.20
C VAL A 227 -15.60 20.05 18.32
N VAL A 228 -15.85 20.77 17.21
CA VAL A 228 -16.75 21.94 17.17
C VAL A 228 -17.76 21.79 16.03
N ASP A 229 -19.06 21.83 16.35
CA ASP A 229 -20.17 21.57 15.41
C ASP A 229 -20.50 22.76 14.47
N ASP A 230 -21.51 22.58 13.61
CA ASP A 230 -21.97 23.60 12.65
C ASP A 230 -22.59 24.85 13.32
N ARG A 231 -22.94 24.76 14.60
CA ARG A 231 -23.47 25.87 15.43
C ARG A 231 -22.39 26.54 16.27
N GLY A 232 -21.18 26.00 16.28
CA GLY A 232 -20.05 26.45 17.11
C GLY A 232 -20.03 25.86 18.52
N ARG A 233 -20.88 24.84 18.82
CA ARG A 233 -20.86 24.15 20.11
C ARG A 233 -19.66 23.21 20.15
N ALA A 234 -18.92 23.23 21.26
CA ALA A 234 -17.73 22.42 21.45
C ALA A 234 -17.99 21.23 22.36
N TYR A 235 -17.37 20.09 22.04
CA TYR A 235 -17.63 18.80 22.70
C TYR A 235 -16.35 18.20 23.29
N HIS A 236 -16.45 17.65 24.50
CA HIS A 236 -15.34 16.99 25.22
C HIS A 236 -15.87 15.74 25.96
N PRO A 237 -15.18 14.58 25.92
CA PRO A 237 -15.60 13.40 26.66
C PRO A 237 -15.37 13.58 28.17
N ILE A 238 -16.20 12.97 29.00
CA ILE A 238 -16.12 12.98 30.48
C ILE A 238 -15.94 11.54 30.98
N LEU A 239 -15.19 11.37 32.07
CA LEU A 239 -15.06 10.12 32.81
C LEU A 239 -16.43 9.42 33.01
N GLY A 240 -16.48 8.10 32.80
CA GLY A 240 -17.73 7.32 32.91
C GLY A 240 -18.70 7.51 31.73
N GLY A 241 -18.29 8.16 30.64
CA GLY A 241 -19.02 8.20 29.37
C GLY A 241 -20.04 9.32 29.22
N GLY A 242 -20.04 10.33 30.10
CA GLY A 242 -20.73 11.59 29.81
C GLY A 242 -20.01 12.38 28.71
N ILE A 243 -20.68 13.34 28.07
CA ILE A 243 -20.07 14.26 27.10
C ILE A 243 -20.38 15.70 27.51
N ALA A 244 -19.36 16.53 27.72
CA ALA A 244 -19.54 17.97 27.88
C ALA A 244 -19.88 18.60 26.53
N ARG A 245 -20.93 19.43 26.48
CA ARG A 245 -21.25 20.31 25.35
C ARG A 245 -21.28 21.75 25.85
N PHE A 246 -20.48 22.63 25.25
CA PHE A 246 -20.51 24.06 25.54
C PHE A 246 -21.01 24.85 24.34
N ASP A 247 -22.01 25.72 24.54
CA ASP A 247 -22.51 26.62 23.49
C ASP A 247 -22.01 28.06 23.74
N PRO A 248 -21.09 28.59 22.90
CA PRO A 248 -20.53 29.93 23.08
C PRO A 248 -21.55 31.05 22.86
N ARG A 249 -22.72 30.76 22.29
CA ARG A 249 -23.77 31.77 22.02
C ARG A 249 -24.61 32.07 23.26
N THR A 250 -24.72 31.11 24.17
CA THR A 250 -25.51 31.19 25.41
C THR A 250 -24.65 31.14 26.66
N GLY A 251 -23.40 30.69 26.55
CA GLY A 251 -22.52 30.39 27.68
C GLY A 251 -22.92 29.12 28.44
N ALA A 252 -23.86 28.33 27.91
CA ALA A 252 -24.33 27.12 28.56
C ALA A 252 -23.30 25.99 28.45
N LEU A 253 -23.02 25.34 29.57
CA LEU A 253 -22.31 24.07 29.66
C LEU A 253 -23.31 22.97 30.04
N GLU A 254 -23.40 21.93 29.22
CA GLU A 254 -24.31 20.81 29.39
C GLU A 254 -23.52 19.50 29.50
N GLN A 255 -24.02 18.56 30.31
CA GLN A 255 -23.49 17.20 30.38
C GLN A 255 -24.49 16.25 29.72
N LEU A 256 -24.14 15.78 28.53
CA LEU A 256 -24.96 14.85 27.75
C LEU A 256 -24.69 13.40 28.16
N LYS A 257 -25.73 12.58 28.08
CA LYS A 257 -25.61 11.12 27.96
C LYS A 257 -25.11 10.79 26.55
N GLN A 258 -24.61 9.58 26.35
CA GLN A 258 -24.39 9.04 25.01
C GLN A 258 -25.16 7.72 24.84
N THR A 259 -25.52 7.40 23.60
CA THR A 259 -26.05 6.07 23.24
C THR A 259 -25.38 5.53 21.97
N VAL A 260 -25.40 4.21 21.79
CA VAL A 260 -25.07 3.53 20.54
C VAL A 260 -26.23 2.60 20.21
N ASP A 261 -26.82 2.78 19.02
CA ASP A 261 -28.02 2.05 18.55
C ASP A 261 -29.16 2.08 19.58
N GLY A 262 -29.37 3.24 20.21
CA GLY A 262 -30.40 3.49 21.21
C GLY A 262 -30.12 2.95 22.61
N LYS A 263 -28.95 2.37 22.87
CA LYS A 263 -28.56 1.81 24.18
C LYS A 263 -27.43 2.60 24.81
N ALA A 264 -27.37 2.64 26.15
CA ALA A 264 -26.19 3.14 26.85
C ALA A 264 -24.94 2.29 26.50
N PRO A 265 -23.72 2.84 26.54
CA PRO A 265 -22.50 2.10 26.21
C PRO A 265 -22.33 0.84 27.07
N SER A 266 -21.97 -0.26 26.44
CA SER A 266 -21.55 -1.47 27.16
C SER A 266 -20.14 -1.33 27.72
N GLU A 267 -19.80 -2.10 28.74
CA GLU A 267 -18.43 -2.25 29.25
C GLU A 267 -17.44 -2.57 28.11
N SER A 268 -17.81 -3.51 27.23
CA SER A 268 -17.02 -3.91 26.05
C SER A 268 -16.79 -2.81 25.00
N SER A 269 -17.55 -1.71 25.05
CA SER A 269 -17.35 -0.57 24.15
C SER A 269 -16.21 0.35 24.59
N MET A 270 -15.77 0.25 25.85
CA MET A 270 -14.82 1.15 26.53
C MET A 270 -15.20 2.64 26.59
N LEU A 271 -16.28 3.09 25.93
CA LEU A 271 -16.72 4.49 25.85
C LEU A 271 -17.15 5.08 27.21
N ALA A 272 -17.47 4.23 28.18
CA ALA A 272 -17.89 4.59 29.53
C ALA A 272 -17.01 3.95 30.62
N HIS A 273 -15.75 3.63 30.30
CA HIS A 273 -14.84 2.95 31.21
C HIS A 273 -14.62 3.76 32.51
N PRO A 274 -14.70 3.13 33.71
CA PRO A 274 -14.69 3.84 34.99
C PRO A 274 -13.34 4.50 35.34
N GLU A 275 -12.25 4.08 34.69
CA GLU A 275 -10.92 4.69 34.81
C GLU A 275 -10.57 5.61 33.62
N SER A 276 -11.55 5.96 32.79
CA SER A 276 -11.38 6.51 31.43
C SER A 276 -10.77 5.49 30.46
N HIS A 277 -10.89 5.77 29.17
CA HIS A 277 -10.24 5.05 28.08
C HIS A 277 -10.09 6.02 26.90
N PRO A 278 -8.97 6.06 26.15
CA PRO A 278 -8.82 7.02 25.06
C PRO A 278 -9.85 6.82 23.96
N ILE A 279 -10.61 7.88 23.65
CA ILE A 279 -11.57 7.92 22.53
C ILE A 279 -10.93 8.73 21.41
N ASN A 280 -10.78 8.09 20.26
CA ASN A 280 -10.29 8.72 19.05
C ASN A 280 -11.47 9.09 18.18
N TRP A 281 -11.81 10.37 18.12
CA TRP A 281 -12.94 10.88 17.36
C TRP A 281 -12.57 12.05 16.45
N GLU A 282 -13.32 12.28 15.38
CA GLU A 282 -13.12 13.41 14.46
C GLU A 282 -14.44 13.79 13.78
N ILE A 283 -14.61 15.08 13.50
CA ILE A 283 -15.83 15.62 12.92
C ILE A 283 -15.82 15.59 11.39
N ALA A 284 -16.98 15.35 10.79
CA ALA A 284 -17.18 15.44 9.35
C ALA A 284 -17.08 16.90 8.85
N PRO A 285 -16.77 17.14 7.55
CA PRO A 285 -16.69 18.49 6.98
C PRO A 285 -17.98 19.31 7.10
N ASP A 286 -19.15 18.66 7.17
CA ASP A 286 -20.45 19.31 7.39
C ASP A 286 -20.66 19.76 8.84
N ARG A 287 -19.77 19.36 9.76
CA ARG A 287 -19.81 19.56 11.21
C ARG A 287 -21.09 19.06 11.90
N ARG A 288 -21.77 18.08 11.31
CA ARG A 288 -23.00 17.46 11.83
C ARG A 288 -22.85 16.00 12.23
N THR A 289 -21.83 15.32 11.70
CA THR A 289 -21.50 13.94 12.08
C THR A 289 -20.16 13.89 12.82
N LEU A 290 -20.10 13.15 13.92
CA LEU A 290 -18.87 12.89 14.67
C LEU A 290 -18.56 11.40 14.61
N TYR A 291 -17.43 11.03 14.01
CA TYR A 291 -16.98 9.64 13.94
C TYR A 291 -16.07 9.32 15.13
N ALA A 292 -16.23 8.15 15.74
CA ALA A 292 -15.48 7.76 16.93
C ALA A 292 -15.08 6.28 16.95
N VAL A 293 -13.94 6.01 17.58
CA VAL A 293 -13.42 4.70 17.91
C VAL A 293 -12.79 4.78 19.31
N ALA A 294 -13.24 3.95 20.25
CA ALA A 294 -12.49 3.74 21.50
C ALA A 294 -11.21 2.95 21.15
N MET A 295 -10.01 3.45 21.49
CA MET A 295 -8.78 3.06 20.78
C MET A 295 -8.48 1.54 20.76
N SER A 296 -8.92 0.74 21.74
CA SER A 296 -8.69 -0.71 21.80
C SER A 296 -9.87 -1.56 21.28
N VAL A 297 -10.86 -0.94 20.63
CA VAL A 297 -12.12 -1.59 20.22
C VAL A 297 -12.26 -1.56 18.70
N ASN A 298 -12.60 -2.71 18.12
CA ASN A 298 -12.75 -2.89 16.68
C ASN A 298 -14.17 -2.47 16.24
N GLN A 299 -14.54 -1.20 16.42
CA GLN A 299 -15.88 -0.69 16.12
C GLN A 299 -15.83 0.80 15.76
N LEU A 300 -16.25 1.15 14.55
CA LEU A 300 -16.50 2.53 14.16
C LEU A 300 -17.93 2.95 14.53
N ILE A 301 -18.09 4.15 15.08
CA ILE A 301 -19.36 4.73 15.49
C ILE A 301 -19.52 6.09 14.81
N ALA A 302 -20.74 6.45 14.44
CA ALA A 302 -21.10 7.81 14.00
C ALA A 302 -22.17 8.40 14.92
N TYR A 303 -21.90 9.57 15.50
CA TYR A 303 -22.83 10.34 16.31
C TYR A 303 -23.44 11.50 15.54
N ASP A 304 -24.73 11.75 15.78
CA ASP A 304 -25.51 12.86 15.20
C ASP A 304 -25.41 14.11 16.10
N LEU A 305 -24.65 15.11 15.65
CA LEU A 305 -24.51 16.40 16.34
C LEU A 305 -25.66 17.37 16.00
N SER A 306 -26.46 17.09 14.97
CA SER A 306 -27.50 18.01 14.50
C SER A 306 -28.70 18.11 15.43
N ARG A 307 -28.85 17.16 16.37
CA ARG A 307 -29.94 17.15 17.36
C ARG A 307 -29.69 18.10 18.52
N ASP A 308 -30.79 18.41 19.19
CA ASP A 308 -30.84 19.12 20.47
C ASP A 308 -31.37 18.16 21.55
N GLY A 309 -31.18 18.52 22.82
CA GLY A 309 -31.50 17.66 23.97
C GLY A 309 -30.26 17.19 24.74
N ASP A 310 -30.47 16.25 25.66
CA ASP A 310 -29.50 15.81 26.69
C ASP A 310 -28.71 14.54 26.33
N THR A 311 -28.84 14.06 25.10
CA THR A 311 -28.32 12.76 24.66
C THR A 311 -27.64 12.89 23.30
N LEU A 312 -26.39 12.41 23.21
CA LEU A 312 -25.64 12.26 21.97
C LEU A 312 -25.92 10.87 21.38
N GLU A 313 -26.72 10.81 20.31
CA GLU A 313 -27.13 9.56 19.66
C GLU A 313 -26.07 9.06 18.68
N GLY A 314 -25.57 7.85 18.91
CA GLY A 314 -24.59 7.15 18.08
C GLY A 314 -25.18 5.94 17.36
N ARG A 315 -24.60 5.60 16.21
CA ARG A 315 -24.90 4.40 15.41
C ARG A 315 -23.64 3.61 15.14
N ALA A 316 -23.70 2.28 15.31
CA ALA A 316 -22.61 1.40 14.91
C ALA A 316 -22.50 1.34 13.37
N LEU A 317 -21.28 1.53 12.84
CA LEU A 317 -20.98 1.43 11.40
C LEU A 317 -20.36 0.09 11.01
N GLY A 318 -19.74 -0.60 11.95
CA GLY A 318 -19.13 -1.92 11.78
C GLY A 318 -17.68 -1.95 12.29
N PRO A 319 -17.05 -3.14 12.30
CA PRO A 319 -15.65 -3.29 12.66
C PRO A 319 -14.73 -2.65 11.62
N LEU A 320 -13.59 -2.13 12.08
CA LEU A 320 -12.56 -1.53 11.22
C LEU A 320 -11.82 -2.61 10.41
N VAL A 321 -11.48 -3.72 11.05
CA VAL A 321 -10.82 -4.87 10.43
C VAL A 321 -11.60 -6.14 10.83
N PRO A 322 -12.59 -6.58 10.04
CA PRO A 322 -13.55 -7.63 10.45
C PRO A 322 -12.94 -8.96 10.86
N THR A 323 -11.73 -9.29 10.38
CA THR A 323 -11.05 -10.57 10.62
C THR A 323 -10.00 -10.51 11.74
N ALA A 324 -9.81 -9.35 12.38
CA ALA A 324 -8.84 -9.18 13.46
C ALA A 324 -9.38 -9.65 14.82
N GLN A 325 -8.55 -10.34 15.60
CA GLN A 325 -8.86 -10.72 16.99
C GLN A 325 -8.77 -9.52 17.95
N LYS A 326 -7.85 -8.59 17.67
CA LYS A 326 -7.62 -7.38 18.47
C LYS A 326 -7.19 -6.23 17.56
N THR A 327 -7.60 -5.02 17.91
CA THR A 327 -7.19 -3.79 17.23
C THR A 327 -6.68 -2.72 18.21
N ASP A 328 -5.74 -1.89 17.77
CA ASP A 328 -5.35 -0.62 18.41
C ASP A 328 -5.40 0.50 17.36
N CYS A 329 -6.31 1.47 17.52
CA CYS A 329 -6.69 2.50 16.55
C CYS A 329 -6.43 3.91 17.12
N ARG A 330 -5.17 4.31 17.17
CA ARG A 330 -4.74 5.62 17.73
C ARG A 330 -4.83 6.77 16.74
N ALA A 331 -5.01 6.47 15.45
CA ALA A 331 -5.02 7.47 14.39
C ALA A 331 -6.35 7.41 13.63
N LEU A 332 -7.13 8.50 13.69
CA LEU A 332 -8.37 8.67 12.92
C LEU A 332 -8.44 10.12 12.43
N CYS A 333 -8.85 10.33 11.19
CA CYS A 333 -9.17 11.64 10.62
C CYS A 333 -10.36 11.53 9.63
N VAL A 334 -10.94 12.65 9.25
CA VAL A 334 -11.94 12.71 8.16
C VAL A 334 -11.39 13.59 7.04
N GLY A 335 -11.40 13.07 5.80
CA GLY A 335 -10.98 13.81 4.63
C GLY A 335 -11.98 14.90 4.23
N ARG A 336 -11.54 15.83 3.37
CA ARG A 336 -12.38 16.93 2.87
C ARG A 336 -13.62 16.45 2.09
N ASP A 337 -13.61 15.22 1.61
CA ASP A 337 -14.71 14.55 0.90
C ASP A 337 -15.68 13.80 1.84
N GLY A 338 -15.45 13.86 3.16
CA GLY A 338 -16.22 13.14 4.17
C GLY A 338 -15.78 11.69 4.42
N THR A 339 -14.77 11.18 3.69
CA THR A 339 -14.27 9.82 3.93
C THR A 339 -13.48 9.78 5.24
N VAL A 340 -13.91 8.92 6.18
CA VAL A 340 -13.18 8.62 7.42
C VAL A 340 -12.00 7.74 7.07
N TRP A 341 -10.82 8.04 7.63
CA TRP A 341 -9.61 7.23 7.52
C TRP A 341 -9.06 6.90 8.90
N ALA A 342 -8.70 5.62 9.11
CA ALA A 342 -8.16 5.12 10.37
C ALA A 342 -6.88 4.31 10.14
N GLY A 343 -5.89 4.52 11.01
CA GLY A 343 -4.69 3.71 11.12
C GLY A 343 -4.82 2.72 12.27
N VAL A 344 -4.76 1.41 11.97
CA VAL A 344 -5.10 0.34 12.91
C VAL A 344 -3.95 -0.65 13.01
N ASN A 345 -3.41 -0.92 14.21
CA ASN A 345 -2.67 -2.16 14.43
C ASN A 345 -3.70 -3.29 14.61
N ALA A 346 -3.74 -4.23 13.67
CA ALA A 346 -4.61 -5.40 13.68
C ALA A 346 -3.81 -6.67 14.00
N THR A 347 -4.24 -7.42 15.02
CA THR A 347 -3.65 -8.71 15.42
C THR A 347 -4.52 -9.87 14.95
N PHE A 348 -3.88 -10.88 14.36
CA PHE A 348 -4.51 -12.09 13.82
C PHE A 348 -3.87 -13.35 14.42
N GLU A 349 -4.70 -14.38 14.61
CA GLU A 349 -4.24 -15.69 15.09
C GLU A 349 -3.20 -16.30 14.15
N GLY A 350 -2.12 -16.87 14.70
CA GLY A 350 -1.02 -17.49 13.94
C GLY A 350 -0.13 -16.54 13.14
N ARG A 351 -0.68 -15.43 12.62
CA ARG A 351 0.00 -14.49 11.71
C ARG A 351 0.65 -13.32 12.44
N GLY A 352 0.11 -12.94 13.59
CA GLY A 352 0.57 -11.81 14.39
C GLY A 352 -0.04 -10.46 13.99
N ASP A 353 0.71 -9.40 14.25
CA ASP A 353 0.27 -8.00 14.24
C ASP A 353 0.82 -7.20 13.04
N PHE A 354 -0.05 -6.41 12.40
CA PHE A 354 0.28 -5.57 11.23
C PHE A 354 -0.43 -4.22 11.30
N LEU A 355 0.21 -3.19 10.74
CA LEU A 355 -0.38 -1.85 10.63
C LEU A 355 -1.20 -1.77 9.33
N HIS A 356 -2.51 -1.59 9.45
CA HIS A 356 -3.49 -1.48 8.38
C HIS A 356 -3.98 -0.03 8.21
N VAL A 357 -4.44 0.30 7.00
CA VAL A 357 -5.22 1.53 6.74
C VAL A 357 -6.64 1.14 6.37
N VAL A 358 -7.60 1.76 7.05
CA VAL A 358 -9.04 1.49 6.90
C VAL A 358 -9.72 2.79 6.47
N SER A 359 -10.74 2.71 5.60
CA SER A 359 -11.63 3.85 5.31
C SER A 359 -13.10 3.52 5.48
N TYR A 360 -13.92 4.52 5.78
CA TYR A 360 -15.38 4.44 5.66
C TYR A 360 -15.90 5.67 4.92
N ARG A 361 -16.69 5.48 3.84
CA ARG A 361 -17.39 6.57 3.19
C ARG A 361 -18.84 6.66 3.69
N PRO A 362 -19.39 7.85 3.94
CA PRO A 362 -20.79 8.01 4.31
C PRO A 362 -21.72 7.37 3.25
N GLY A 363 -22.51 6.38 3.68
CA GLY A 363 -23.40 5.61 2.80
C GLY A 363 -22.91 4.19 2.47
N ASP A 364 -21.64 3.88 2.70
CA ASP A 364 -21.11 2.52 2.58
C ASP A 364 -21.75 1.60 3.63
N ALA A 365 -21.79 0.29 3.34
CA ALA A 365 -22.33 -0.72 4.26
C ALA A 365 -21.50 -0.91 5.54
N GLY A 366 -20.23 -0.49 5.54
CA GLY A 366 -19.31 -0.56 6.67
C GLY A 366 -17.88 -0.18 6.26
N PRO A 367 -16.91 -0.19 7.20
CA PRO A 367 -15.52 0.12 6.90
C PRO A 367 -14.88 -0.86 5.90
N THR A 368 -13.97 -0.34 5.08
CA THR A 368 -13.12 -1.10 4.14
C THR A 368 -11.69 -1.14 4.67
N ASP A 369 -11.18 -2.32 4.96
CA ASP A 369 -9.75 -2.57 5.18
C ASP A 369 -9.02 -2.59 3.83
N HIS A 370 -8.08 -1.68 3.63
CA HIS A 370 -7.25 -1.62 2.42
C HIS A 370 -6.00 -2.50 2.50
N GLY A 371 -5.78 -3.16 3.63
CA GLY A 371 -4.67 -4.07 3.86
C GLY A 371 -3.49 -3.47 4.65
N PRO A 372 -2.47 -4.30 4.92
CA PRO A 372 -1.32 -3.92 5.72
C PRO A 372 -0.31 -3.06 4.94
N ILE A 373 0.39 -2.17 5.65
CA ILE A 373 1.42 -1.28 5.09
C ILE A 373 2.72 -2.04 4.84
N ALA A 374 3.32 -1.84 3.67
CA ALA A 374 4.70 -2.16 3.36
C ALA A 374 5.51 -0.90 3.03
N VAL A 375 6.83 -0.98 3.16
CA VAL A 375 7.77 0.08 2.82
C VAL A 375 8.15 -0.05 1.35
N GLY A 376 7.70 0.88 0.51
CA GLY A 376 7.93 0.87 -0.95
C GLY A 376 9.37 1.17 -1.36
N ASP A 377 10.12 1.86 -0.51
CA ASP A 377 11.54 2.17 -0.71
C ASP A 377 12.36 1.74 0.52
N PRO A 378 13.09 0.61 0.47
CA PRO A 378 13.78 0.06 1.64
C PRO A 378 14.97 0.91 2.11
N ASP A 379 15.50 1.78 1.24
CA ASP A 379 16.75 2.53 1.45
C ASP A 379 16.51 3.98 1.91
N TYR A 380 15.27 4.34 2.25
CA TYR A 380 14.86 5.69 2.67
C TYR A 380 15.58 6.23 3.92
N THR A 381 16.23 5.35 4.69
CA THR A 381 17.12 5.69 5.79
C THR A 381 18.14 4.58 5.99
N THR A 382 19.31 4.92 6.53
CA THR A 382 20.28 3.93 7.01
C THR A 382 19.75 3.27 8.29
N PHE A 383 19.55 1.95 8.28
CA PHE A 383 19.07 1.17 9.44
C PHE A 383 20.19 0.64 10.35
N VAL A 384 21.41 0.53 9.84
CA VAL A 384 22.59 0.04 10.55
C VAL A 384 23.67 1.13 10.60
N ASP A 385 24.56 1.08 11.59
CA ASP A 385 25.75 1.92 11.62
C ASP A 385 26.84 1.39 10.66
N ALA A 386 27.98 2.10 10.60
CA ALA A 386 29.12 1.72 9.75
C ALA A 386 29.77 0.37 10.12
N SER A 387 29.43 -0.22 11.28
CA SER A 387 29.86 -1.57 11.68
C SER A 387 28.82 -2.66 11.35
N GLY A 388 27.67 -2.28 10.77
CA GLY A 388 26.56 -3.18 10.46
C GLY A 388 25.62 -3.45 11.64
N LYS A 389 25.80 -2.79 12.79
CA LYS A 389 24.92 -2.95 13.96
C LYS A 389 23.63 -2.12 13.78
N PRO A 390 22.44 -2.63 14.15
CA PRO A 390 21.20 -1.85 14.11
C PRO A 390 21.31 -0.54 14.89
N LYS A 391 20.91 0.57 14.26
CA LYS A 391 20.91 1.89 14.92
C LYS A 391 19.89 1.91 16.07
N PRO A 392 20.16 2.64 17.17
CA PRO A 392 19.17 2.90 18.20
C PRO A 392 17.86 3.42 17.60
N TYR A 393 16.73 2.96 18.14
CA TYR A 393 15.40 3.38 17.68
C TYR A 393 15.13 3.21 16.17
N HIS A 394 15.71 2.19 15.52
CA HIS A 394 15.37 1.80 14.14
C HIS A 394 14.70 0.40 14.07
N HIS A 395 14.20 -0.10 15.20
CA HIS A 395 13.68 -1.47 15.39
C HIS A 395 12.15 -1.61 15.16
N GLY A 396 11.45 -0.51 14.92
CA GLY A 396 10.02 -0.47 14.56
C GLY A 396 9.75 -0.67 13.07
N VAL A 397 10.79 -0.82 12.25
CA VAL A 397 10.70 -1.42 10.92
C VAL A 397 11.48 -2.72 10.94
N HIS A 398 10.90 -3.77 10.37
CA HIS A 398 11.56 -5.07 10.25
C HIS A 398 11.42 -5.62 8.85
N ARG A 399 12.30 -6.57 8.51
CA ARG A 399 12.30 -7.29 7.25
C ARG A 399 11.67 -8.68 7.48
N LEU A 400 10.71 -9.05 6.64
CA LEU A 400 10.20 -10.41 6.53
C LEU A 400 11.25 -11.31 5.85
N SER A 401 11.10 -12.64 5.94
CA SER A 401 12.02 -13.58 5.25
C SER A 401 11.98 -13.42 3.73
N ASP A 402 10.92 -12.81 3.19
CA ASP A 402 10.81 -12.51 1.78
C ASP A 402 11.63 -11.26 1.32
N GLY A 403 12.16 -10.49 2.28
CA GLY A 403 12.87 -9.24 2.03
C GLY A 403 11.99 -7.99 2.10
N THR A 404 10.65 -8.12 2.11
CA THR A 404 9.72 -7.00 2.27
C THR A 404 9.91 -6.38 3.66
N MET A 405 9.99 -5.05 3.69
CA MET A 405 10.08 -4.28 4.93
C MET A 405 8.71 -3.74 5.31
N VAL A 406 8.34 -3.87 6.58
CA VAL A 406 7.05 -3.38 7.08
C VAL A 406 7.21 -2.72 8.45
N PRO A 407 6.46 -1.64 8.74
CA PRO A 407 6.44 -1.00 10.05
C PRO A 407 5.70 -1.86 11.09
N ARG A 408 5.96 -1.61 12.37
CA ARG A 408 5.41 -2.31 13.55
C ARG A 408 4.97 -1.32 14.65
N TYR A 409 4.47 -1.88 15.75
CA TYR A 409 3.94 -1.19 16.92
C TYR A 409 2.59 -0.51 16.68
N VAL A 410 2.56 0.71 16.14
CA VAL A 410 1.32 1.48 16.04
C VAL A 410 1.45 2.64 15.05
N ILE A 411 0.34 3.02 14.43
CA ILE A 411 0.21 4.27 13.69
C ILE A 411 -0.19 5.35 14.69
N MET A 412 0.67 6.35 14.88
CA MET A 412 0.46 7.39 15.89
C MET A 412 -0.37 8.58 15.40
N GLY A 413 -0.34 8.89 14.11
CA GLY A 413 -1.07 9.98 13.48
C GLY A 413 -1.48 9.61 12.06
N ILE A 414 -2.58 10.18 11.58
CA ILE A 414 -3.10 10.03 10.22
C ILE A 414 -3.66 11.36 9.72
N CYS A 415 -3.47 11.64 8.43
CA CYS A 415 -4.03 12.80 7.75
C CYS A 415 -4.37 12.45 6.31
N ALA A 416 -5.63 12.60 5.91
CA ALA A 416 -6.09 12.50 4.53
C ALA A 416 -6.00 13.89 3.86
N ALA A 417 -5.04 14.05 2.95
CA ALA A 417 -4.79 15.30 2.25
C ALA A 417 -5.73 15.52 1.05
N GLY A 418 -5.87 16.77 0.62
CA GLY A 418 -6.73 17.16 -0.51
C GLY A 418 -6.27 16.64 -1.87
N ASP A 419 -5.06 16.09 -1.97
CA ASP A 419 -4.53 15.42 -3.16
C ASP A 419 -4.86 13.90 -3.23
N GLY A 420 -5.65 13.40 -2.28
CA GLY A 420 -6.02 11.98 -2.17
C GLY A 420 -4.96 11.09 -1.50
N THR A 421 -3.86 11.67 -1.03
CA THR A 421 -2.83 10.94 -0.28
C THR A 421 -3.20 10.85 1.20
N VAL A 422 -3.07 9.65 1.76
CA VAL A 422 -3.23 9.40 3.21
C VAL A 422 -1.84 9.31 3.82
N TYR A 423 -1.50 10.29 4.64
CA TYR A 423 -0.26 10.33 5.39
C TYR A 423 -0.45 9.65 6.75
N VAL A 424 0.44 8.72 7.11
CA VAL A 424 0.46 8.09 8.44
C VAL A 424 1.85 8.16 9.07
N THR A 425 1.95 8.29 10.39
CA THR A 425 3.25 8.31 11.08
C THR A 425 3.47 7.05 11.92
N THR A 426 4.63 6.40 11.75
CA THR A 426 5.05 5.21 12.51
C THR A 426 6.31 5.50 13.34
N LEU A 427 6.61 4.64 14.30
CA LEU A 427 7.70 4.83 15.28
C LEU A 427 8.93 3.98 14.96
N TYR A 428 10.10 4.50 15.35
CA TYR A 428 11.39 3.80 15.39
C TYR A 428 11.90 3.21 14.05
N PRO A 429 12.31 4.04 13.06
CA PRO A 429 12.50 5.49 13.16
C PRO A 429 11.19 6.26 12.93
N PHE A 430 11.11 7.51 13.40
CA PHE A 430 9.90 8.32 13.21
C PHE A 430 9.74 8.63 11.72
N THR A 431 8.72 8.03 11.11
CA THR A 431 8.59 7.97 9.65
C THR A 431 7.20 8.41 9.23
N LEU A 432 7.14 9.38 8.34
CA LEU A 432 5.94 9.75 7.60
C LEU A 432 5.82 8.84 6.38
N HIS A 433 4.74 8.07 6.31
CA HIS A 433 4.41 7.23 5.17
C HIS A 433 3.32 7.93 4.34
N ALA A 434 3.63 8.27 3.09
CA ALA A 434 2.63 8.66 2.10
C ALA A 434 2.02 7.39 1.49
N ILE A 435 0.71 7.21 1.64
CA ILE A 435 -0.04 6.05 1.14
C ILE A 435 -1.13 6.53 0.18
N ARG A 436 -1.30 5.83 -0.94
CA ARG A 436 -2.36 6.09 -1.92
C ARG A 436 -3.06 4.76 -2.24
N VAL A 437 -4.36 4.84 -2.54
CA VAL A 437 -5.15 3.74 -3.10
C VAL A 437 -5.50 4.15 -4.54
N PRO A 438 -4.66 3.81 -5.54
CA PRO A 438 -4.69 4.46 -6.84
C PRO A 438 -6.00 4.26 -7.60
N ARG A 439 -6.51 5.33 -8.21
CA ARG A 439 -7.66 5.32 -9.13
C ARG A 439 -7.16 5.07 -10.56
N VAL A 440 -7.33 3.87 -11.11
CA VAL A 440 -6.80 3.51 -12.44
C VAL A 440 -7.87 3.49 -13.55
N ALA A 441 -7.51 3.95 -14.74
CA ALA A 441 -8.34 3.76 -15.94
C ALA A 441 -8.12 2.35 -16.53
N GLY A 442 -9.19 1.63 -16.82
CA GLY A 442 -9.15 0.38 -17.59
C GLY A 442 -9.37 0.65 -19.08
N ILE A 443 -8.42 0.27 -19.93
CA ILE A 443 -8.48 0.43 -21.39
C ILE A 443 -8.39 -0.97 -22.00
N THR A 444 -9.43 -1.43 -22.69
CA THR A 444 -9.46 -2.77 -23.31
C THR A 444 -10.02 -2.76 -24.74
N THR A 445 -9.63 -3.77 -25.51
CA THR A 445 -10.22 -4.13 -26.80
C THR A 445 -11.60 -4.77 -26.66
N ILE A 446 -11.82 -5.64 -25.66
CA ILE A 446 -13.06 -6.41 -25.48
C ILE A 446 -13.21 -6.91 -24.02
N TYR A 447 -14.44 -7.23 -23.57
CA TYR A 447 -14.68 -7.68 -22.17
C TYR A 447 -15.81 -8.72 -22.03
N TYR A 448 -15.47 -10.00 -22.23
CA TYR A 448 -16.33 -11.15 -21.95
C TYR A 448 -15.76 -12.03 -20.81
N HIS A 449 -16.54 -13.02 -20.34
CA HIS A 449 -16.15 -13.94 -19.26
C HIS A 449 -14.86 -14.72 -19.58
N ASN A 450 -13.89 -14.72 -18.65
CA ASN A 450 -12.52 -15.24 -18.83
C ASN A 450 -11.68 -14.53 -19.93
N ALA A 451 -12.10 -13.40 -20.48
CA ALA A 451 -11.20 -12.54 -21.26
C ALA A 451 -10.11 -11.96 -20.33
N HIS A 452 -8.99 -11.51 -20.91
CA HIS A 452 -7.94 -10.83 -20.14
C HIS A 452 -8.49 -9.63 -19.34
N ALA A 453 -9.41 -8.85 -19.92
CA ALA A 453 -10.10 -7.77 -19.19
C ALA A 453 -10.86 -8.23 -17.94
N ASP A 454 -11.49 -9.42 -17.95
CA ASP A 454 -12.13 -10.02 -16.77
C ASP A 454 -11.09 -10.42 -15.71
N MET A 455 -9.92 -10.91 -16.12
CA MET A 455 -8.84 -11.29 -15.19
C MET A 455 -8.21 -10.11 -14.45
N PHE A 456 -8.40 -8.87 -14.92
CA PHE A 456 -7.92 -7.66 -14.24
C PHE A 456 -9.05 -6.80 -13.68
N PHE A 457 -9.98 -6.33 -14.53
CA PHE A 457 -10.97 -5.31 -14.15
C PHE A 457 -12.03 -5.85 -13.19
N SER A 458 -12.48 -7.10 -13.37
CA SER A 458 -13.44 -7.72 -12.45
C SER A 458 -12.84 -7.95 -11.06
N ARG A 459 -11.51 -8.05 -10.92
CA ARG A 459 -10.86 -8.12 -9.59
C ARG A 459 -10.96 -6.82 -8.83
N LEU A 460 -10.78 -5.69 -9.54
CA LEU A 460 -10.87 -4.34 -8.95
C LEU A 460 -12.31 -3.97 -8.57
N MET A 461 -13.30 -4.56 -9.23
CA MET A 461 -14.73 -4.37 -8.91
C MET A 461 -15.25 -5.36 -7.86
N ARG A 462 -14.73 -6.60 -7.84
CA ARG A 462 -15.12 -7.66 -6.90
C ARG A 462 -14.02 -7.86 -5.84
N THR A 463 -13.17 -8.86 -6.05
CA THR A 463 -12.07 -9.27 -5.16
C THR A 463 -11.02 -10.03 -5.97
N ASP A 464 -9.87 -10.31 -5.36
CA ASP A 464 -8.84 -11.24 -5.89
C ASP A 464 -9.30 -12.70 -6.08
N THR A 465 -10.47 -13.06 -5.56
CA THR A 465 -11.15 -14.34 -5.82
C THR A 465 -12.22 -14.23 -6.92
N LEU A 466 -12.41 -13.07 -7.56
CA LEU A 466 -13.43 -12.82 -8.59
C LEU A 466 -14.87 -13.17 -8.15
N ASP A 467 -15.18 -13.15 -6.85
CA ASP A 467 -16.50 -13.54 -6.32
C ASP A 467 -17.06 -12.65 -5.20
N GLY A 468 -16.29 -11.66 -4.72
CA GLY A 468 -16.71 -10.79 -3.62
C GLY A 468 -16.35 -11.32 -2.22
N ARG A 469 -15.62 -12.44 -2.10
CA ARG A 469 -15.28 -13.09 -0.81
C ARG A 469 -13.81 -13.01 -0.42
N GLY A 470 -12.93 -12.67 -1.37
CA GLY A 470 -11.50 -12.54 -1.18
C GLY A 470 -11.08 -11.15 -0.68
N ALA A 471 -9.80 -10.82 -0.84
CA ALA A 471 -9.31 -9.49 -0.53
C ALA A 471 -9.59 -8.51 -1.68
N ALA A 472 -9.85 -7.25 -1.32
CA ALA A 472 -9.89 -6.16 -2.29
C ALA A 472 -8.45 -5.86 -2.77
N PRO A 473 -8.19 -5.76 -4.08
CA PRO A 473 -6.89 -5.29 -4.57
C PRO A 473 -6.60 -3.87 -4.09
N ALA A 474 -5.32 -3.57 -3.85
CA ALA A 474 -4.88 -2.30 -3.28
C ALA A 474 -4.86 -1.11 -4.29
N MET A 475 -5.80 -1.11 -5.24
CA MET A 475 -6.09 -0.06 -6.24
C MET A 475 -7.54 -0.21 -6.72
N ARG A 476 -8.13 0.86 -7.27
CA ARG A 476 -9.55 0.92 -7.65
C ARG A 476 -9.73 1.25 -9.13
N LEU A 477 -10.63 0.57 -9.82
CA LEU A 477 -11.01 0.91 -11.20
C LEU A 477 -11.86 2.19 -11.19
N ALA A 478 -11.35 3.25 -11.81
CA ALA A 478 -11.97 4.58 -11.82
C ALA A 478 -12.85 4.81 -13.06
N SER A 479 -12.51 4.18 -14.17
CA SER A 479 -13.19 4.32 -15.46
C SER A 479 -12.88 3.13 -16.36
N LEU A 480 -13.72 2.93 -17.39
CA LEU A 480 -13.56 1.89 -18.41
C LEU A 480 -13.73 2.45 -19.82
N TYR A 481 -12.79 2.15 -20.71
CA TYR A 481 -12.96 2.17 -22.17
C TYR A 481 -12.89 0.73 -22.68
N CYS A 482 -13.89 0.30 -23.45
CA CYS A 482 -13.95 -1.00 -24.09
C CYS A 482 -14.33 -0.79 -25.56
N GLU A 483 -13.44 -1.12 -26.50
CA GLU A 483 -13.65 -0.81 -27.92
C GLU A 483 -14.75 -1.68 -28.56
N GLN A 484 -14.76 -2.98 -28.28
CA GLN A 484 -15.72 -3.93 -28.83
C GLN A 484 -16.66 -4.44 -27.73
N THR A 485 -17.97 -4.27 -27.92
CA THR A 485 -19.01 -4.78 -27.01
C THR A 485 -19.80 -5.90 -27.71
N PRO A 486 -19.33 -7.17 -27.67
CA PRO A 486 -20.01 -8.31 -28.30
C PRO A 486 -21.28 -8.70 -27.53
N ALA A 487 -22.10 -9.59 -28.10
CA ALA A 487 -23.26 -10.18 -27.40
C ALA A 487 -22.89 -10.97 -26.12
N SER A 488 -21.63 -11.36 -25.96
CA SER A 488 -21.07 -12.03 -24.77
C SER A 488 -20.42 -11.06 -23.76
N ASP A 489 -20.58 -9.74 -23.93
CA ASP A 489 -20.00 -8.75 -23.03
C ASP A 489 -20.54 -8.88 -21.59
N ILE A 490 -19.63 -8.77 -20.63
CA ILE A 490 -19.94 -8.65 -19.20
C ILE A 490 -19.54 -7.28 -18.63
N GLY A 491 -18.71 -6.53 -19.36
CA GLY A 491 -18.15 -5.24 -18.95
C GLY A 491 -19.20 -4.14 -18.74
N VAL A 492 -20.24 -4.05 -19.57
CA VAL A 492 -21.39 -3.13 -19.37
C VAL A 492 -22.02 -3.37 -17.99
N ARG A 493 -22.50 -4.60 -17.77
CA ARG A 493 -23.28 -4.99 -16.59
C ARG A 493 -22.46 -4.91 -15.29
N LEU A 494 -21.17 -5.24 -15.35
CA LEU A 494 -20.28 -5.11 -14.19
C LEU A 494 -19.98 -3.64 -13.87
N ALA A 495 -19.68 -2.82 -14.89
CA ALA A 495 -19.43 -1.40 -14.69
C ALA A 495 -20.65 -0.68 -14.07
N GLU A 496 -21.86 -0.96 -14.56
CA GLU A 496 -23.12 -0.46 -13.98
C GLU A 496 -23.30 -0.90 -12.52
N ARG A 497 -23.15 -2.20 -12.24
CA ARG A 497 -23.32 -2.77 -10.88
C ARG A 497 -22.37 -2.14 -9.86
N HIS A 498 -21.15 -1.82 -10.27
CA HIS A 498 -20.08 -1.31 -9.41
C HIS A 498 -19.86 0.20 -9.55
N ALA A 499 -20.78 0.92 -10.21
CA ALA A 499 -20.74 2.37 -10.43
C ALA A 499 -19.44 2.89 -11.09
N VAL A 500 -18.83 2.08 -11.96
CA VAL A 500 -17.65 2.46 -12.76
C VAL A 500 -18.11 3.16 -14.05
N PRO A 501 -17.77 4.43 -14.28
CA PRO A 501 -18.18 5.14 -15.49
C PRO A 501 -17.46 4.57 -16.73
N ARG A 502 -18.26 4.35 -17.79
CA ARG A 502 -17.79 3.96 -19.13
C ARG A 502 -17.63 5.20 -20.02
N PHE A 503 -16.68 5.15 -20.94
CA PHE A 503 -16.43 6.21 -21.91
C PHE A 503 -16.20 5.65 -23.31
N ASP A 504 -16.58 6.40 -24.34
CA ASP A 504 -16.43 6.02 -25.75
C ASP A 504 -15.05 6.38 -26.32
N SER A 505 -14.12 6.86 -25.48
CA SER A 505 -12.72 7.11 -25.86
C SER A 505 -11.76 6.93 -24.69
N VAL A 506 -10.51 6.61 -25.02
CA VAL A 506 -9.38 6.56 -24.07
C VAL A 506 -9.23 7.89 -23.33
N SER A 507 -9.30 9.02 -24.04
CA SER A 507 -9.25 10.37 -23.45
C SER A 507 -10.39 10.60 -22.44
N GLY A 508 -11.62 10.18 -22.77
CA GLY A 508 -12.76 10.23 -21.85
C GLY A 508 -12.50 9.44 -20.57
N ALA A 509 -12.00 8.21 -20.68
CA ALA A 509 -11.68 7.36 -19.52
C ALA A 509 -10.55 7.94 -18.65
N LEU A 510 -9.49 8.47 -19.25
CA LEU A 510 -8.36 9.09 -18.54
C LEU A 510 -8.74 10.42 -17.86
N THR A 511 -9.71 11.15 -18.42
CA THR A 511 -10.13 12.46 -17.92
C THR A 511 -11.40 12.44 -17.07
N LEU A 512 -12.06 11.28 -16.95
CA LEU A 512 -13.37 11.13 -16.32
C LEU A 512 -14.42 12.12 -16.85
N GLY A 513 -14.32 12.48 -18.14
CA GLY A 513 -15.16 13.50 -18.77
C GLY A 513 -14.89 14.95 -18.35
N THR A 514 -13.96 15.21 -17.42
CA THR A 514 -13.63 16.55 -16.94
C THR A 514 -12.74 17.35 -17.90
N GLY A 515 -12.19 16.69 -18.92
CA GLY A 515 -11.22 17.26 -19.86
C GLY A 515 -9.79 17.39 -19.32
N LYS A 516 -9.53 17.01 -18.05
CA LYS A 516 -8.20 16.97 -17.42
C LYS A 516 -7.91 15.56 -16.88
N LEU A 517 -6.65 15.11 -16.89
CA LEU A 517 -6.25 13.78 -16.42
C LEU A 517 -6.60 13.60 -14.92
N ASP A 518 -7.59 12.76 -14.60
CA ASP A 518 -8.12 12.54 -13.23
C ASP A 518 -7.98 11.08 -12.74
N VAL A 519 -7.01 10.36 -13.30
CA VAL A 519 -6.60 9.01 -12.84
C VAL A 519 -5.15 8.99 -12.36
N ASP A 520 -4.83 8.06 -11.47
CA ASP A 520 -3.48 7.85 -10.92
C ASP A 520 -2.64 6.89 -11.76
N GLY A 521 -3.24 6.14 -12.68
CA GLY A 521 -2.56 5.18 -13.55
C GLY A 521 -3.48 4.55 -14.59
N VAL A 522 -2.92 3.74 -15.48
CA VAL A 522 -3.66 3.10 -16.58
C VAL A 522 -3.33 1.61 -16.70
N LEU A 523 -4.37 0.78 -16.88
CA LEU A 523 -4.28 -0.62 -17.24
C LEU A 523 -4.67 -0.79 -18.72
N LEU A 524 -3.69 -1.00 -19.60
CA LEU A 524 -3.89 -1.25 -21.02
C LEU A 524 -3.91 -2.76 -21.30
N ILE A 525 -5.12 -3.30 -21.42
CA ILE A 525 -5.40 -4.74 -21.60
C ILE A 525 -5.92 -4.95 -23.02
N ALA A 526 -5.02 -4.91 -24.00
CA ALA A 526 -5.37 -5.00 -25.43
C ALA A 526 -5.10 -6.41 -25.98
N GLU A 527 -5.93 -7.37 -25.56
CA GLU A 527 -5.87 -8.78 -25.95
C GLU A 527 -7.29 -9.28 -26.28
N HIS A 528 -7.42 -10.20 -27.23
CA HIS A 528 -8.69 -10.66 -27.80
C HIS A 528 -9.49 -9.57 -28.55
N GLY A 529 -10.54 -10.02 -29.25
CA GLY A 529 -11.42 -9.22 -30.11
C GLY A 529 -11.22 -9.56 -31.59
N ASP A 530 -12.02 -8.96 -32.45
CA ASP A 530 -11.90 -9.09 -33.91
C ASP A 530 -10.83 -8.13 -34.42
N TYR A 531 -9.66 -8.67 -34.82
CA TYR A 531 -8.51 -7.94 -35.35
C TYR A 531 -7.81 -8.79 -36.42
N PRO A 532 -7.23 -8.17 -37.46
CA PRO A 532 -6.52 -8.89 -38.51
C PRO A 532 -5.23 -9.55 -37.98
N GLU A 533 -4.81 -10.63 -38.65
CA GLU A 533 -3.47 -11.20 -38.48
C GLU A 533 -2.46 -10.52 -39.43
N SER A 534 -1.22 -10.35 -38.97
CA SER A 534 -0.08 -9.95 -39.79
C SER A 534 0.38 -11.07 -40.74
N ASP A 535 1.31 -10.75 -41.64
CA ASP A 535 1.98 -11.75 -42.49
C ASP A 535 2.91 -12.70 -41.71
N THR A 536 3.23 -12.38 -40.46
CA THR A 536 3.91 -13.27 -39.49
C THR A 536 2.94 -14.13 -38.67
N GLY A 537 1.63 -13.94 -38.80
CA GLY A 537 0.58 -14.71 -38.11
C GLY A 537 0.31 -14.26 -36.66
N GLN A 538 0.62 -12.99 -36.36
CA GLN A 538 0.34 -12.35 -35.07
C GLN A 538 -0.91 -11.47 -35.17
N PHE A 539 -1.70 -11.36 -34.09
CA PHE A 539 -2.85 -10.46 -34.10
C PHE A 539 -2.42 -9.00 -33.98
N ILE A 540 -2.84 -8.15 -34.92
CA ILE A 540 -2.54 -6.72 -34.93
C ILE A 540 -3.48 -5.99 -33.95
N TYR A 541 -3.26 -6.22 -32.66
CA TYR A 541 -3.99 -5.53 -31.60
C TYR A 541 -3.64 -4.02 -31.60
N PRO A 542 -4.59 -3.13 -31.27
CA PRO A 542 -4.43 -1.68 -31.43
C PRO A 542 -3.54 -1.02 -30.34
N LYS A 543 -2.58 -1.76 -29.78
CA LYS A 543 -1.67 -1.36 -28.69
C LYS A 543 -0.98 -0.03 -28.99
N ARG A 544 -0.42 0.12 -30.20
CA ARG A 544 0.21 1.34 -30.71
C ARG A 544 -0.69 2.58 -30.66
N ARG A 545 -1.96 2.42 -31.03
CA ARG A 545 -2.96 3.50 -31.11
C ARG A 545 -3.51 3.84 -29.72
N MET A 546 -3.84 2.84 -28.92
CA MET A 546 -4.32 3.03 -27.55
C MET A 546 -3.26 3.66 -26.65
N PHE A 547 -2.00 3.19 -26.71
CA PHE A 547 -0.89 3.83 -26.02
C PHE A 547 -0.64 5.25 -26.52
N GLY A 548 -0.76 5.50 -27.83
CA GLY A 548 -0.69 6.86 -28.39
C GLY A 548 -1.70 7.83 -27.80
N ALA A 549 -2.94 7.38 -27.56
CA ALA A 549 -3.95 8.19 -26.89
C ALA A 549 -3.64 8.44 -25.40
N ILE A 550 -3.07 7.45 -24.70
CA ILE A 550 -2.60 7.59 -23.30
C ILE A 550 -1.44 8.60 -23.23
N ALA A 551 -0.44 8.46 -24.10
CA ALA A 551 0.72 9.33 -24.20
C ALA A 551 0.33 10.79 -24.47
N ALA A 552 -0.59 11.02 -25.42
CA ALA A 552 -1.10 12.35 -25.74
C ALA A 552 -1.79 13.03 -24.54
N GLU A 553 -2.53 12.30 -23.71
CA GLU A 553 -3.16 12.84 -22.50
C GLU A 553 -2.17 13.14 -21.38
N ILE A 554 -1.16 12.29 -21.21
CA ILE A 554 -0.05 12.53 -20.28
C ILE A 554 0.74 13.78 -20.68
N GLU A 555 1.08 13.92 -21.96
CA GLU A 555 1.74 15.11 -22.48
C GLU A 555 0.89 16.38 -22.33
N ARG A 556 -0.39 16.32 -22.72
CA ARG A 556 -1.35 17.43 -22.62
C ARG A 556 -1.57 17.90 -21.18
N SER A 557 -1.52 16.99 -20.20
CA SER A 557 -1.69 17.31 -18.78
C SER A 557 -0.41 17.77 -18.07
N GLY A 558 0.77 17.46 -18.65
CA GLY A 558 2.07 17.64 -17.99
C GLY A 558 2.28 16.72 -16.77
N ARG A 559 1.38 15.74 -16.53
CA ARG A 559 1.43 14.81 -15.39
C ARG A 559 1.62 13.39 -15.88
N SER A 560 2.83 12.86 -15.69
CA SER A 560 3.10 11.43 -15.89
C SER A 560 2.34 10.58 -14.86
N VAL A 561 1.81 9.45 -15.32
CA VAL A 561 1.17 8.42 -14.49
C VAL A 561 1.67 7.03 -14.90
N PRO A 562 1.78 6.07 -13.97
CA PRO A 562 2.16 4.70 -14.28
C PRO A 562 1.20 4.01 -15.27
N VAL A 563 1.76 3.18 -16.14
CA VAL A 563 1.03 2.37 -17.13
C VAL A 563 1.46 0.91 -17.02
N PHE A 564 0.49 0.00 -16.89
CA PHE A 564 0.69 -1.42 -17.15
C PHE A 564 0.15 -1.76 -18.54
N LEU A 565 0.93 -2.51 -19.33
CA LEU A 565 0.55 -3.01 -20.66
C LEU A 565 0.63 -4.53 -20.67
N ASP A 566 -0.50 -5.19 -20.92
CA ASP A 566 -0.60 -6.65 -20.87
C ASP A 566 0.07 -7.35 -22.06
N LYS A 567 0.83 -8.41 -21.77
CA LYS A 567 1.65 -9.20 -22.70
C LYS A 567 2.73 -8.39 -23.46
N HIS A 568 2.98 -8.76 -24.72
CA HIS A 568 3.94 -8.11 -25.62
C HIS A 568 3.50 -6.67 -25.92
N LEU A 569 4.46 -5.79 -26.20
CA LEU A 569 4.18 -4.35 -26.40
C LEU A 569 3.39 -4.08 -27.69
N ALA A 570 3.69 -4.81 -28.76
CA ALA A 570 3.00 -4.78 -30.06
C ALA A 570 3.24 -6.11 -30.79
N ASP A 571 2.56 -6.31 -31.92
CA ASP A 571 2.79 -7.41 -32.87
C ASP A 571 4.17 -7.31 -33.55
N ASN A 572 4.71 -6.11 -33.73
CA ASN A 572 5.94 -5.85 -34.48
C ASN A 572 6.96 -4.97 -33.70
N TRP A 573 8.24 -5.07 -34.05
CA TRP A 573 9.32 -4.31 -33.40
C TRP A 573 9.16 -2.79 -33.51
N ALA A 574 8.71 -2.26 -34.65
CA ALA A 574 8.65 -0.82 -34.87
C ALA A 574 7.69 -0.14 -33.89
N ASP A 575 6.51 -0.72 -33.68
CA ASP A 575 5.53 -0.22 -32.73
C ASP A 575 5.91 -0.53 -31.28
N ALA A 576 6.47 -1.71 -30.99
CA ALA A 576 6.97 -2.05 -29.66
C ALA A 576 8.06 -1.08 -29.19
N LYS A 577 9.01 -0.75 -30.08
CA LYS A 577 10.08 0.21 -29.83
C LYS A 577 9.54 1.63 -29.70
N TRP A 578 8.56 2.02 -30.51
CA TRP A 578 7.91 3.32 -30.37
C TRP A 578 7.21 3.47 -29.01
N ILE A 579 6.44 2.47 -28.56
CA ILE A 579 5.76 2.49 -27.25
C ILE A 579 6.77 2.68 -26.12
N HIS A 580 7.86 1.91 -26.14
CA HIS A 580 8.96 2.04 -25.18
C HIS A 580 9.62 3.42 -25.19
N ASP A 581 9.97 3.93 -26.37
CA ASP A 581 10.68 5.20 -26.51
C ASP A 581 9.80 6.38 -26.10
N GLU A 582 8.50 6.32 -26.41
CA GLU A 582 7.51 7.32 -26.00
C GLU A 582 7.27 7.29 -24.48
N ALA A 583 7.19 6.10 -23.87
CA ALA A 583 7.14 5.95 -22.42
C ALA A 583 8.34 6.63 -21.75
N ARG A 584 9.55 6.42 -22.30
CA ARG A 584 10.77 7.06 -21.79
C ARG A 584 10.80 8.57 -22.03
N ARG A 585 10.34 9.05 -23.19
CA ARG A 585 10.24 10.49 -23.52
C ARG A 585 9.36 11.24 -22.52
N LEU A 586 8.19 10.66 -22.19
CA LEU A 586 7.21 11.23 -21.28
C LEU A 586 7.46 10.86 -19.79
N ARG A 587 8.52 10.09 -19.50
CA ARG A 587 8.85 9.59 -18.16
C ARG A 587 7.70 8.83 -17.51
N ILE A 588 7.02 8.00 -18.30
CA ILE A 588 5.95 7.10 -17.86
C ILE A 588 6.57 5.91 -17.13
N PRO A 589 6.27 5.68 -15.84
CA PRO A 589 6.66 4.44 -15.17
C PRO A 589 5.89 3.28 -15.79
N MET A 590 6.58 2.42 -16.53
CA MET A 590 5.96 1.37 -17.33
C MET A 590 6.35 -0.02 -16.86
N MET A 591 5.38 -0.92 -16.79
CA MET A 591 5.56 -2.36 -16.63
C MET A 591 4.75 -3.05 -17.72
N ALA A 592 5.29 -4.15 -18.25
CA ALA A 592 4.59 -4.99 -19.21
C ALA A 592 4.93 -6.47 -18.98
N GLY A 593 4.30 -7.35 -19.75
CA GLY A 593 4.55 -8.79 -19.73
C GLY A 593 3.33 -9.59 -19.27
N SER A 594 3.56 -10.86 -18.94
CA SER A 594 2.51 -11.83 -18.59
C SER A 594 2.55 -12.24 -17.11
N SER A 595 1.60 -13.08 -16.69
CA SER A 595 1.56 -13.68 -15.35
C SER A 595 2.51 -14.87 -15.16
N LEU A 596 3.16 -15.34 -16.23
CA LEU A 596 4.05 -16.51 -16.22
C LEU A 596 5.27 -16.35 -15.29
N PRO A 597 5.92 -15.18 -15.15
CA PRO A 597 7.07 -15.05 -14.26
C PRO A 597 6.70 -15.23 -12.77
N VAL A 598 5.47 -14.90 -12.37
CA VAL A 598 5.06 -14.74 -10.95
C VAL A 598 4.29 -15.92 -10.36
N LEU A 599 4.00 -16.97 -11.15
CA LEU A 599 3.16 -18.10 -10.75
C LEU A 599 3.94 -19.27 -10.10
N TRP A 600 3.24 -20.39 -9.85
CA TRP A 600 3.79 -21.59 -9.20
C TRP A 600 4.80 -22.32 -10.09
N ARG A 601 5.87 -22.85 -9.47
CA ARG A 601 6.83 -23.71 -10.16
C ARG A 601 6.91 -25.07 -9.46
N TYR A 602 6.95 -26.15 -10.23
CA TYR A 602 7.03 -27.52 -9.67
C TYR A 602 8.16 -28.34 -10.34
N PRO A 603 9.22 -28.74 -9.59
CA PRO A 603 9.54 -28.32 -8.22
C PRO A 603 9.74 -26.79 -8.09
N PRO A 604 9.66 -26.23 -6.87
CA PRO A 604 9.76 -24.79 -6.63
C PRO A 604 11.20 -24.28 -6.78
N THR A 605 11.69 -24.30 -8.01
CA THR A 605 13.08 -24.06 -8.40
C THR A 605 13.16 -22.92 -9.41
N ASP A 606 14.24 -22.14 -9.31
CA ASP A 606 14.53 -20.97 -10.13
C ASP A 606 16.05 -20.89 -10.34
N VAL A 607 16.49 -20.14 -11.35
CA VAL A 607 17.92 -19.90 -11.59
C VAL A 607 18.52 -19.17 -10.38
N PRO A 608 19.62 -19.66 -9.78
CA PRO A 608 20.37 -18.91 -8.78
C PRO A 608 20.91 -17.61 -9.39
N ARG A 609 20.71 -16.48 -8.71
CA ARG A 609 21.18 -15.18 -9.20
C ARG A 609 22.70 -15.20 -9.38
N GLY A 610 23.17 -14.83 -10.57
CA GLY A 610 24.58 -14.90 -10.95
C GLY A 610 25.05 -16.26 -11.47
N ALA A 611 24.15 -17.22 -11.70
CA ALA A 611 24.50 -18.49 -12.34
C ALA A 611 25.03 -18.29 -13.77
N LYS A 612 26.06 -19.04 -14.16
CA LYS A 612 26.61 -19.02 -15.52
C LYS A 612 25.84 -19.99 -16.40
N LEU A 613 24.67 -19.59 -16.87
CA LEU A 613 23.84 -20.42 -17.77
C LEU A 613 24.55 -20.66 -19.11
N THR A 614 24.40 -21.85 -19.67
CA THR A 614 24.93 -22.22 -20.99
C THR A 614 23.82 -22.61 -21.97
N GLN A 615 22.75 -23.26 -21.48
CA GLN A 615 21.61 -23.63 -22.31
C GLN A 615 20.29 -23.61 -21.52
N ILE A 616 19.20 -23.22 -22.17
CA ILE A 616 17.83 -23.34 -21.68
C ILE A 616 17.00 -24.09 -22.74
N VAL A 617 16.18 -25.05 -22.33
CA VAL A 617 15.18 -25.71 -23.17
C VAL A 617 13.81 -25.54 -22.55
N ALA A 618 12.86 -24.95 -23.27
CA ALA A 618 11.48 -24.75 -22.82
C ALA A 618 10.47 -25.39 -23.78
N THR A 619 9.30 -25.77 -23.27
CA THR A 619 8.19 -26.31 -24.06
C THR A 619 6.96 -25.41 -24.01
N THR A 620 6.16 -25.46 -25.06
CA THR A 620 4.88 -24.75 -25.17
C THR A 620 3.95 -25.43 -26.18
N TYR A 621 2.78 -24.85 -26.41
CA TYR A 621 1.66 -25.41 -27.16
C TYR A 621 0.83 -24.26 -27.79
N GLY A 622 -0.20 -24.57 -28.59
CA GLY A 622 -1.17 -23.58 -29.08
C GLY A 622 -0.67 -22.73 -30.26
N ARG A 623 -0.91 -21.41 -30.20
CA ARG A 623 -0.41 -20.44 -31.20
C ARG A 623 0.90 -19.79 -30.72
N LEU A 624 1.86 -19.62 -31.63
CA LEU A 624 3.17 -19.02 -31.29
C LEU A 624 3.05 -17.55 -30.83
N ASP A 625 2.21 -16.75 -31.49
CA ASP A 625 1.93 -15.37 -31.08
C ASP A 625 1.48 -15.28 -29.60
N SER A 626 0.48 -16.09 -29.22
CA SER A 626 -0.12 -16.03 -27.89
C SER A 626 0.68 -16.76 -26.80
N TYR A 627 1.18 -17.97 -27.08
CA TYR A 627 1.79 -18.89 -26.10
C TYR A 627 3.29 -19.10 -26.33
N GLY A 628 3.81 -18.86 -27.54
CA GLY A 628 5.24 -18.68 -27.76
C GLY A 628 5.77 -17.44 -27.05
N PHE A 629 5.00 -16.35 -27.00
CA PHE A 629 5.28 -15.22 -26.10
C PHE A 629 5.40 -15.65 -24.63
N HIS A 630 4.43 -16.43 -24.11
CA HIS A 630 4.50 -16.96 -22.74
C HIS A 630 5.75 -17.80 -22.49
N ALA A 631 6.16 -18.62 -23.47
CA ALA A 631 7.38 -19.42 -23.38
C ALA A 631 8.66 -18.57 -23.37
N LEU A 632 8.70 -17.49 -24.17
CA LEU A 632 9.78 -16.50 -24.12
C LEU A 632 9.80 -15.75 -22.78
N GLU A 633 8.65 -15.40 -22.20
CA GLU A 633 8.55 -14.80 -20.87
C GLU A 633 9.06 -15.73 -19.74
N VAL A 634 8.77 -17.03 -19.84
CA VAL A 634 9.33 -18.08 -18.97
C VAL A 634 10.86 -18.10 -19.10
N VAL A 635 11.38 -18.26 -20.31
CA VAL A 635 12.83 -18.25 -20.59
C VAL A 635 13.49 -16.97 -20.08
N GLN A 636 12.91 -15.79 -20.36
CA GLN A 636 13.46 -14.51 -19.97
C GLN A 636 13.55 -14.36 -18.43
N SER A 637 12.53 -14.83 -17.71
CA SER A 637 12.51 -14.79 -16.23
C SER A 637 13.60 -15.64 -15.56
N LEU A 638 14.13 -16.63 -16.28
CA LEU A 638 15.29 -17.45 -15.87
C LEU A 638 16.60 -16.85 -16.37
N ALA A 639 16.64 -16.44 -17.64
CA ALA A 639 17.81 -15.94 -18.33
C ALA A 639 18.31 -14.61 -17.71
N GLU A 640 17.43 -13.67 -17.38
CA GLU A 640 17.80 -12.35 -16.83
C GLU A 640 18.48 -12.40 -15.46
N ARG A 641 18.46 -13.57 -14.81
CA ARG A 641 19.08 -13.82 -13.50
C ARG A 641 20.53 -14.31 -13.61
N ARG A 642 21.04 -14.55 -14.82
CA ARG A 642 22.38 -15.10 -15.07
C ARG A 642 23.51 -14.15 -14.68
N ALA A 643 24.73 -14.66 -14.68
CA ALA A 643 25.95 -13.87 -14.47
C ALA A 643 26.03 -12.71 -15.48
N GLY A 644 25.96 -11.47 -14.99
CA GLY A 644 25.95 -10.27 -15.84
C GLY A 644 24.57 -9.74 -16.21
N GLY A 645 23.47 -10.39 -15.78
CA GLY A 645 22.09 -9.96 -16.08
C GLY A 645 21.69 -10.23 -17.53
N GLU A 646 20.80 -9.41 -18.09
CA GLU A 646 20.46 -9.50 -19.50
C GLU A 646 21.50 -8.77 -20.37
N THR A 647 21.92 -9.40 -21.47
CA THR A 647 23.01 -8.97 -22.36
C THR A 647 22.56 -8.76 -23.82
N GLY A 648 21.29 -9.02 -24.12
CA GLY A 648 20.70 -8.88 -25.44
C GLY A 648 20.80 -10.15 -26.28
N ILE A 649 20.04 -10.16 -27.38
CA ILE A 649 19.96 -11.28 -28.32
C ILE A 649 20.79 -10.95 -29.56
N ALA A 650 21.76 -11.80 -29.89
CA ALA A 650 22.64 -11.62 -31.03
C ALA A 650 22.00 -12.08 -32.34
N ARG A 651 21.34 -13.25 -32.31
CA ARG A 651 20.60 -13.79 -33.45
C ARG A 651 19.46 -14.72 -33.02
N VAL A 652 18.52 -14.92 -33.92
CA VAL A 652 17.44 -15.91 -33.79
C VAL A 652 17.31 -16.79 -35.03
N ARG A 653 16.68 -17.96 -34.87
CA ARG A 653 16.30 -18.85 -35.96
C ARG A 653 15.04 -19.63 -35.62
N PHE A 654 14.24 -19.93 -36.63
CA PHE A 654 13.08 -20.83 -36.53
C PHE A 654 13.34 -22.14 -37.31
N LEU A 655 12.87 -23.27 -36.79
CA LEU A 655 12.80 -24.56 -37.49
C LEU A 655 11.40 -25.15 -37.36
N LYS A 656 10.98 -25.94 -38.35
CA LYS A 656 9.65 -26.57 -38.38
C LYS A 656 9.70 -28.05 -38.76
N GLY A 657 8.81 -28.85 -38.18
CA GLY A 657 8.55 -30.21 -38.66
C GLY A 657 9.77 -31.13 -38.46
N PRO A 658 10.08 -32.01 -39.43
CA PRO A 658 11.22 -32.93 -39.34
C PRO A 658 12.57 -32.25 -39.04
N GLU A 659 12.78 -31.02 -39.52
CA GLU A 659 14.02 -30.26 -39.30
C GLU A 659 14.34 -30.05 -37.81
N VAL A 660 13.31 -29.95 -36.96
CA VAL A 660 13.46 -29.81 -35.50
C VAL A 660 14.15 -31.04 -34.91
N TRP A 661 13.71 -32.23 -35.30
CA TRP A 661 14.25 -33.50 -34.81
C TRP A 661 15.59 -33.84 -35.45
N GLU A 662 15.79 -33.47 -36.73
CA GLU A 662 17.09 -33.57 -37.40
C GLU A 662 18.15 -32.67 -36.75
N ALA A 663 17.78 -31.44 -36.37
CA ALA A 663 18.67 -30.54 -35.63
C ALA A 663 19.03 -31.10 -34.24
N GLY A 664 18.10 -31.77 -33.56
CA GLY A 664 18.36 -32.50 -32.32
C GLY A 664 19.35 -33.65 -32.51
N ARG A 665 19.16 -34.47 -33.55
CA ARG A 665 20.10 -35.56 -33.93
C ARG A 665 21.48 -35.02 -34.34
N ALA A 666 21.55 -33.82 -34.89
CA ALA A 666 22.80 -33.12 -35.22
C ALA A 666 23.47 -32.42 -34.00
N GLY A 667 22.87 -32.51 -32.80
CA GLY A 667 23.44 -31.94 -31.57
C GLY A 667 23.29 -30.42 -31.43
N LEU A 668 22.33 -29.80 -32.12
CA LEU A 668 22.09 -28.35 -32.03
C LEU A 668 21.66 -27.94 -30.60
N PHE A 669 20.83 -28.75 -29.97
CA PHE A 669 20.38 -28.64 -28.59
C PHE A 669 20.60 -29.97 -27.87
N ASP A 670 20.67 -29.95 -26.54
CA ASP A 670 20.79 -31.18 -25.76
C ASP A 670 19.42 -31.82 -25.54
N ARG A 671 19.21 -33.01 -26.12
CA ARG A 671 17.96 -33.78 -25.96
C ARG A 671 17.64 -34.08 -24.48
N ALA A 672 18.65 -34.28 -23.63
CA ALA A 672 18.43 -34.54 -22.20
C ALA A 672 17.81 -33.33 -21.47
N LEU A 673 17.98 -32.10 -21.98
CA LEU A 673 17.27 -30.93 -21.44
C LEU A 673 15.80 -30.90 -21.87
N LEU A 674 15.49 -31.31 -23.10
CA LEU A 674 14.09 -31.46 -23.55
C LEU A 674 13.37 -32.55 -22.75
N ASP A 675 14.03 -33.69 -22.55
CA ASP A 675 13.50 -34.80 -21.76
C ASP A 675 13.35 -34.39 -20.27
N ALA A 676 14.31 -33.64 -19.72
CA ALA A 676 14.22 -33.09 -18.35
C ALA A 676 13.15 -32.00 -18.18
N ALA A 677 12.80 -31.25 -19.23
CA ALA A 677 11.67 -30.32 -19.22
C ALA A 677 10.34 -31.08 -19.30
N THR A 678 10.19 -32.01 -20.24
CA THR A 678 8.94 -32.79 -20.42
C THR A 678 8.65 -33.76 -19.27
N SER A 679 9.66 -34.19 -18.49
CA SER A 679 9.44 -34.95 -17.24
C SER A 679 8.81 -34.14 -16.10
N ARG A 680 8.57 -32.83 -16.28
CA ARG A 680 7.90 -31.96 -15.31
C ARG A 680 6.42 -31.71 -15.60
N LEU A 681 5.91 -32.17 -16.73
CA LEU A 681 4.49 -32.02 -17.10
C LEU A 681 3.58 -32.62 -16.01
N LYS A 682 2.57 -31.87 -15.58
CA LYS A 682 1.64 -32.22 -14.49
C LYS A 682 0.22 -32.43 -14.98
N GLU A 683 -0.24 -31.58 -15.91
CA GLU A 683 -1.61 -31.62 -16.43
C GLU A 683 -1.78 -32.76 -17.42
N ARG A 684 -0.80 -32.95 -18.30
CA ARG A 684 -0.73 -34.13 -19.17
C ARG A 684 0.69 -34.70 -19.23
N PRO A 685 1.09 -35.52 -18.24
CA PRO A 685 2.35 -36.25 -18.28
C PRO A 685 2.46 -37.11 -19.55
N LEU A 686 3.67 -37.24 -20.09
CA LEU A 686 3.90 -38.17 -21.21
C LEU A 686 3.70 -39.62 -20.73
N PRO A 687 3.08 -40.51 -21.54
CA PRO A 687 2.99 -41.92 -21.20
C PRO A 687 4.38 -42.55 -21.07
N GLU A 688 4.51 -43.53 -20.18
CA GLU A 688 5.78 -44.24 -19.97
C GLU A 688 6.26 -44.90 -21.27
N GLY A 689 7.52 -44.67 -21.63
CA GLY A 689 8.11 -45.17 -22.88
C GLY A 689 7.61 -44.51 -24.17
N ALA A 690 6.81 -43.45 -24.10
CA ALA A 690 6.32 -42.76 -25.30
C ALA A 690 7.44 -42.02 -26.04
N ASP A 691 7.46 -42.15 -27.37
CA ASP A 691 8.34 -41.37 -28.24
C ASP A 691 7.74 -39.98 -28.49
N LEU A 692 8.41 -38.95 -27.97
CA LEU A 692 8.02 -37.55 -28.14
C LEU A 692 7.94 -37.12 -29.61
N GLU A 693 8.76 -37.70 -30.50
CA GLU A 693 8.77 -37.38 -31.93
C GLU A 693 7.54 -37.95 -32.65
N GLN A 694 6.94 -39.03 -32.12
CA GLN A 694 5.70 -39.62 -32.62
C GLN A 694 4.45 -38.90 -32.08
N LEU A 695 4.53 -38.35 -30.87
CA LEU A 695 3.46 -37.56 -30.26
C LEU A 695 3.36 -36.17 -30.90
N ALA A 696 4.48 -35.44 -30.98
CA ALA A 696 4.55 -34.10 -31.56
C ALA A 696 4.95 -34.16 -33.04
N LYS A 697 3.96 -34.35 -33.91
CA LYS A 697 4.14 -34.57 -35.36
C LYS A 697 4.45 -33.31 -36.19
N ASP A 698 3.98 -32.14 -35.73
CA ASP A 698 4.27 -30.83 -36.33
C ASP A 698 4.94 -29.91 -35.30
N PRO A 699 6.16 -30.23 -34.84
CA PRO A 699 6.87 -29.40 -33.88
C PRO A 699 7.32 -28.09 -34.55
N ASP A 700 7.37 -27.02 -33.76
CA ASP A 700 8.16 -25.84 -34.11
C ASP A 700 9.27 -25.66 -33.07
N LEU A 701 10.43 -25.14 -33.50
CA LEU A 701 11.53 -24.79 -32.59
C LEU A 701 11.99 -23.35 -32.86
N MET A 702 11.84 -22.52 -31.84
CA MET A 702 12.41 -21.18 -31.77
C MET A 702 13.79 -21.24 -31.11
N ILE A 703 14.81 -20.70 -31.77
CA ILE A 703 16.21 -20.71 -31.33
C ILE A 703 16.62 -19.27 -31.07
N VAL A 704 17.16 -19.00 -29.88
CA VAL A 704 17.65 -17.69 -29.46
C VAL A 704 19.11 -17.86 -29.01
N GLU A 705 20.02 -17.09 -29.60
CA GLU A 705 21.43 -17.05 -29.20
C GLU A 705 21.74 -15.64 -28.66
N TYR A 706 22.07 -15.58 -27.35
CA TYR A 706 22.34 -14.34 -26.63
C TYR A 706 23.77 -13.84 -26.88
N SER A 707 23.99 -12.53 -26.68
CA SER A 707 25.29 -11.86 -26.89
C SER A 707 26.44 -12.43 -26.05
N ASP A 708 26.14 -13.08 -24.92
CA ASP A 708 27.11 -13.73 -24.02
C ASP A 708 27.35 -15.22 -24.31
N GLY A 709 26.68 -15.79 -25.32
CA GLY A 709 26.80 -17.19 -25.72
C GLY A 709 25.80 -18.16 -25.07
N LEU A 710 24.91 -17.69 -24.19
CA LEU A 710 23.75 -18.48 -23.77
C LEU A 710 22.88 -18.84 -24.99
N LYS A 711 22.38 -20.08 -25.05
CA LYS A 711 21.42 -20.52 -26.08
C LYS A 711 20.10 -20.96 -25.44
N ALA A 712 18.98 -20.50 -25.99
CA ALA A 712 17.65 -20.96 -25.60
C ALA A 712 16.91 -21.61 -26.78
N PHE A 713 16.27 -22.73 -26.49
CA PHE A 713 15.55 -23.58 -27.44
C PHE A 713 14.12 -23.77 -26.95
N ILE A 714 13.15 -23.19 -27.66
CA ILE A 714 11.74 -23.17 -27.24
C ILE A 714 10.93 -23.99 -28.24
N PHE A 715 10.43 -25.15 -27.78
CA PHE A 715 9.70 -26.11 -28.58
C PHE A 715 8.19 -25.88 -28.45
N ARG A 716 7.49 -25.68 -29.57
CA ARG A 716 6.03 -25.84 -29.61
C ARG A 716 5.72 -27.29 -29.93
N LEU A 717 5.18 -28.03 -28.96
CA LEU A 717 4.88 -29.45 -29.04
C LEU A 717 3.38 -29.67 -28.87
N ASN A 718 2.62 -29.23 -29.87
CA ASN A 718 1.20 -29.55 -29.97
C ASN A 718 0.99 -31.08 -29.86
N ASP A 719 -0.18 -31.47 -29.36
CA ASP A 719 -0.61 -32.85 -29.13
C ASP A 719 0.19 -33.65 -28.07
N ALA A 720 1.44 -33.26 -27.76
CA ALA A 720 2.23 -33.78 -26.66
C ALA A 720 2.10 -32.94 -25.37
N VAL A 721 2.22 -31.61 -25.46
CA VAL A 721 2.27 -30.68 -24.30
C VAL A 721 1.01 -29.79 -24.20
N VAL A 722 0.63 -29.39 -22.98
CA VAL A 722 -0.48 -28.45 -22.68
C VAL A 722 -0.13 -27.42 -21.57
N GLU A 723 1.14 -27.30 -21.21
CA GLU A 723 1.64 -26.43 -20.13
C GLU A 723 3.08 -25.98 -20.45
N TRP A 724 3.63 -25.02 -19.71
CA TRP A 724 5.00 -24.53 -19.95
C TRP A 724 5.98 -25.20 -19.00
N SER A 725 6.83 -26.09 -19.50
CA SER A 725 7.95 -26.64 -18.72
C SER A 725 9.30 -26.24 -19.31
N VAL A 726 10.32 -26.24 -18.46
CA VAL A 726 11.65 -25.73 -18.81
C VAL A 726 12.75 -26.45 -18.02
N ALA A 727 13.87 -26.67 -18.68
CA ALA A 727 15.11 -27.13 -18.09
C ALA A 727 16.24 -26.17 -18.46
N TRP A 728 17.25 -26.04 -17.61
CA TRP A 728 18.43 -25.23 -17.89
C TRP A 728 19.70 -25.91 -17.40
N ARG A 729 20.82 -25.54 -18.02
CA ARG A 729 22.16 -26.01 -17.67
C ARG A 729 23.08 -24.84 -17.35
N ASP A 730 23.86 -24.98 -16.28
CA ASP A 730 24.94 -24.04 -15.96
C ASP A 730 26.31 -24.51 -16.48
N ALA A 731 27.34 -23.68 -16.30
CA ALA A 731 28.71 -23.97 -16.74
C ALA A 731 29.41 -25.10 -15.97
N SER A 732 28.82 -25.63 -14.89
CA SER A 732 29.29 -26.85 -14.20
C SER A 732 28.73 -28.13 -14.82
N GLY A 733 27.72 -28.00 -15.69
CA GLY A 733 26.97 -29.13 -16.26
C GLY A 733 25.77 -29.54 -15.43
N HIS A 734 25.52 -28.90 -14.27
CA HIS A 734 24.32 -29.13 -13.47
C HIS A 734 23.06 -28.78 -14.26
N VAL A 735 22.01 -29.58 -14.07
CA VAL A 735 20.71 -29.43 -14.76
C VAL A 735 19.60 -29.36 -13.73
N ASP A 736 18.85 -28.27 -13.79
CA ASP A 736 17.57 -28.14 -13.09
C ASP A 736 16.43 -28.10 -14.12
N SER A 737 15.22 -28.45 -13.67
CA SER A 737 14.01 -28.29 -14.48
C SER A 737 12.76 -28.12 -13.62
N THR A 738 11.77 -27.40 -14.15
CA THR A 738 10.49 -27.13 -13.50
C THR A 738 9.36 -26.91 -14.51
N VAL A 739 8.12 -27.11 -14.08
CA VAL A 739 6.93 -26.66 -14.81
C VAL A 739 6.39 -25.36 -14.20
N PHE A 740 6.10 -24.40 -15.07
CA PHE A 740 5.44 -23.13 -14.77
C PHE A 740 3.93 -23.36 -14.82
N TRP A 741 3.35 -23.66 -13.66
CA TRP A 741 1.98 -24.16 -13.56
C TRP A 741 0.97 -23.02 -13.37
N THR A 742 0.02 -22.95 -14.29
CA THR A 742 -1.15 -22.08 -14.22
C THR A 742 -2.31 -22.78 -13.51
N GLN A 743 -3.14 -22.00 -12.81
CA GLN A 743 -4.40 -22.50 -12.28
C GLN A 743 -5.46 -22.45 -13.37
N GLU A 744 -5.70 -23.57 -14.05
CA GLU A 744 -6.75 -23.73 -15.08
C GLU A 744 -8.15 -23.91 -14.47
N ALA A 745 -8.54 -22.97 -13.61
CA ALA A 745 -9.84 -22.91 -12.94
C ALA A 745 -10.05 -21.49 -12.40
N ARG A 746 -11.30 -20.99 -12.33
CA ARG A 746 -11.56 -19.70 -11.68
C ARG A 746 -11.14 -19.79 -10.20
N PRO A 747 -10.38 -18.82 -9.66
CA PRO A 747 -10.25 -17.46 -10.19
C PRO A 747 -9.00 -17.20 -11.05
N PHE A 748 -8.27 -18.20 -11.56
CA PHE A 748 -6.99 -18.02 -12.27
C PHE A 748 -6.00 -17.19 -11.43
N PHE A 749 -5.75 -17.60 -10.19
CA PHE A 749 -5.16 -16.76 -9.14
C PHE A 749 -3.69 -16.33 -9.41
N HIS A 750 -3.03 -16.86 -10.44
CA HIS A 750 -1.76 -16.32 -10.95
C HIS A 750 -1.88 -14.87 -11.46
N PHE A 751 -3.05 -14.47 -12.00
CA PHE A 751 -3.33 -13.07 -12.32
C PHE A 751 -3.44 -12.19 -11.06
N THR A 752 -3.76 -12.73 -9.88
CA THR A 752 -3.74 -11.97 -8.62
C THR A 752 -2.32 -11.53 -8.29
N PHE A 753 -1.32 -12.41 -8.39
CA PHE A 753 0.08 -12.04 -8.08
C PHE A 753 0.62 -10.98 -9.04
N LEU A 754 0.25 -11.05 -10.32
CA LEU A 754 0.55 -9.98 -11.27
C LEU A 754 -0.19 -8.68 -10.90
N THR A 755 -1.47 -8.76 -10.51
CA THR A 755 -2.26 -7.59 -10.05
C THR A 755 -1.66 -6.93 -8.81
N GLN A 756 -1.04 -7.69 -7.89
CA GLN A 756 -0.31 -7.16 -6.73
C GLN A 756 0.96 -6.40 -7.15
N ASP A 757 1.74 -6.93 -8.10
CA ASP A 757 2.93 -6.25 -8.63
C ASP A 757 2.55 -4.98 -9.42
N ILE A 758 1.44 -5.01 -10.15
CA ILE A 758 0.85 -3.82 -10.80
C ILE A 758 0.40 -2.81 -9.74
N ALA A 759 -0.27 -3.23 -8.66
CA ALA A 759 -0.68 -2.32 -7.59
C ALA A 759 0.54 -1.63 -6.94
N ARG A 760 1.67 -2.35 -6.78
CA ARG A 760 2.94 -1.76 -6.33
C ARG A 760 3.46 -0.68 -7.29
N LEU A 761 3.42 -0.92 -8.60
CA LEU A 761 3.74 0.10 -9.61
C LEU A 761 2.83 1.33 -9.44
N MET A 762 1.52 1.13 -9.33
CA MET A 762 0.54 2.22 -9.25
C MET A 762 0.68 3.05 -7.97
N GLN A 763 1.06 2.43 -6.85
CA GLN A 763 1.25 3.09 -5.56
C GLN A 763 2.59 3.84 -5.45
N THR A 764 3.67 3.25 -5.98
CA THR A 764 5.05 3.75 -5.78
C THR A 764 5.65 4.49 -6.97
N GLY A 765 5.07 4.33 -8.18
CA GLY A 765 5.65 4.79 -9.43
C GLY A 765 6.93 4.03 -9.82
N ARG A 766 7.24 2.88 -9.22
CA ARG A 766 8.40 2.04 -9.53
C ARG A 766 7.93 0.69 -10.08
N PRO A 767 8.26 0.31 -11.33
CA PRO A 767 7.92 -1.01 -11.85
C PRO A 767 8.75 -2.09 -11.15
N VAL A 768 8.19 -3.29 -10.98
CA VAL A 768 8.89 -4.39 -10.29
C VAL A 768 10.01 -5.02 -11.13
N TRP A 769 9.95 -4.88 -12.46
CA TRP A 769 10.99 -5.22 -13.42
C TRP A 769 11.02 -4.16 -14.53
N PRO A 770 12.17 -3.92 -15.20
CA PRO A 770 12.25 -2.95 -16.29
C PRO A 770 11.38 -3.34 -17.49
N VAL A 771 10.82 -2.35 -18.20
CA VAL A 771 10.01 -2.60 -19.42
C VAL A 771 10.88 -3.14 -20.57
N GLU A 772 12.18 -2.87 -20.54
CA GLU A 772 13.21 -3.44 -21.42
C GLU A 772 13.15 -4.98 -21.48
N ARG A 773 12.77 -5.65 -20.38
CA ARG A 773 12.50 -7.10 -20.33
C ARG A 773 11.47 -7.52 -21.38
N THR A 774 10.33 -6.84 -21.41
CA THR A 774 9.23 -7.17 -22.31
C THR A 774 9.43 -6.59 -23.71
N LEU A 775 10.18 -5.50 -23.86
CA LEU A 775 10.66 -5.06 -25.18
C LEU A 775 11.54 -6.13 -25.83
N LEU A 776 12.44 -6.75 -25.08
CA LEU A 776 13.31 -7.82 -25.58
C LEU A 776 12.49 -9.07 -25.96
N THR A 777 11.56 -9.54 -25.11
CA THR A 777 10.71 -10.71 -25.45
C THR A 777 9.77 -10.43 -26.63
N THR A 778 9.24 -9.21 -26.75
CA THR A 778 8.43 -8.77 -27.91
C THR A 778 9.27 -8.79 -29.20
N GLY A 779 10.43 -8.15 -29.19
CA GLY A 779 11.30 -8.08 -30.37
C GLY A 779 11.92 -9.42 -30.76
N ALA A 780 12.16 -10.31 -29.80
CA ALA A 780 12.57 -11.69 -30.06
C ALA A 780 11.47 -12.48 -30.78
N LEU A 781 10.21 -12.35 -30.34
CA LEU A 781 9.08 -13.03 -30.96
C LEU A 781 8.86 -12.59 -32.41
N ASP A 782 8.85 -11.28 -32.66
CA ASP A 782 8.76 -10.71 -34.01
C ASP A 782 9.86 -11.27 -34.91
N ALA A 783 11.13 -11.17 -34.49
CA ALA A 783 12.26 -11.71 -35.27
C ALA A 783 12.18 -13.23 -35.49
N LEU A 784 11.67 -14.00 -34.52
CA LEU A 784 11.45 -15.45 -34.66
C LEU A 784 10.32 -15.78 -35.67
N LEU A 785 9.26 -14.98 -35.70
CA LEU A 785 8.13 -15.19 -36.61
C LEU A 785 8.41 -14.64 -38.02
N VAL A 786 9.25 -13.60 -38.15
CA VAL A 786 9.86 -13.21 -39.43
C VAL A 786 10.79 -14.32 -39.93
N SER A 787 11.64 -14.91 -39.07
CA SER A 787 12.47 -16.07 -39.44
C SER A 787 11.60 -17.25 -39.91
N ARG A 788 10.45 -17.49 -39.28
CA ARG A 788 9.48 -18.52 -39.69
C ARG A 788 8.90 -18.24 -41.07
N ARG A 789 8.41 -17.02 -41.31
CA ARG A 789 7.86 -16.57 -42.60
C ARG A 789 8.91 -16.69 -43.71
N ASP A 790 10.16 -16.32 -43.41
CA ASP A 790 11.31 -16.35 -44.32
C ASP A 790 11.98 -17.75 -44.42
N GLY A 791 11.27 -18.84 -44.12
CA GLY A 791 11.74 -20.21 -44.35
C GLY A 791 12.84 -20.70 -43.40
N GLY A 792 12.84 -20.26 -42.14
CA GLY A 792 13.79 -20.69 -41.11
C GLY A 792 15.19 -20.08 -41.24
N ARG A 793 15.30 -18.94 -41.92
CA ARG A 793 16.54 -18.17 -42.12
C ARG A 793 17.08 -17.62 -40.80
N VAL A 794 18.39 -17.78 -40.55
CA VAL A 794 19.07 -17.13 -39.41
C VAL A 794 18.95 -15.61 -39.56
N MET A 795 18.52 -14.94 -38.49
CA MET A 795 18.41 -13.48 -38.43
C MET A 795 19.33 -12.93 -37.35
N GLU A 796 20.34 -12.15 -37.74
CA GLU A 796 21.09 -11.30 -36.81
C GLU A 796 20.18 -10.18 -36.30
N THR A 797 20.24 -9.87 -35.00
CA THR A 797 19.30 -8.96 -34.32
C THR A 797 20.00 -7.81 -33.60
N PRO A 798 20.80 -6.95 -34.28
CA PRO A 798 21.56 -5.88 -33.64
C PRO A 798 20.70 -4.85 -32.88
N TRP A 799 19.40 -4.75 -33.19
CA TRP A 799 18.44 -3.90 -32.46
C TRP A 799 17.97 -4.51 -31.13
N LEU A 800 18.18 -5.82 -30.91
CA LEU A 800 17.89 -6.54 -29.66
C LEU A 800 19.10 -6.62 -28.72
N ASN A 801 20.15 -5.84 -28.97
CA ASN A 801 21.28 -5.65 -28.06
C ASN A 801 20.88 -4.75 -26.86
N ILE A 802 19.89 -5.21 -26.09
CA ILE A 802 19.32 -4.53 -24.93
C ILE A 802 19.87 -5.22 -23.67
N ALA A 803 20.74 -4.53 -22.94
CA ALA A 803 21.25 -5.01 -21.66
C ALA A 803 20.50 -4.34 -20.50
N TYR A 804 20.15 -5.12 -19.47
CA TYR A 804 19.53 -4.59 -18.23
C TYR A 804 19.84 -5.46 -17.02
N GLN A 805 19.63 -4.90 -15.83
CA GLN A 805 19.61 -5.62 -14.55
C GLN A 805 18.21 -5.57 -13.94
N THR A 806 17.85 -6.57 -13.16
CA THR A 806 16.60 -6.58 -12.39
C THR A 806 16.82 -7.20 -11.01
N ASP A 807 16.41 -6.48 -9.97
CA ASP A 807 16.41 -6.98 -8.58
C ASP A 807 15.18 -7.85 -8.28
N TRP A 808 14.27 -8.02 -9.25
CA TRP A 808 13.14 -8.91 -9.13
C TRP A 808 13.61 -10.36 -8.87
N ASN A 809 13.02 -10.99 -7.86
CA ASN A 809 13.26 -12.39 -7.55
C ASN A 809 11.92 -13.09 -7.48
N TRP A 810 11.79 -14.20 -8.21
CA TRP A 810 10.67 -15.09 -8.03
C TRP A 810 10.69 -15.69 -6.63
N ARG A 811 9.49 -15.93 -6.10
CA ARG A 811 9.25 -16.66 -4.86
C ARG A 811 8.05 -17.55 -5.10
N GLN A 812 8.15 -18.81 -4.66
CA GLN A 812 7.06 -19.76 -4.72
C GLN A 812 5.81 -19.16 -4.05
N PRO A 813 4.70 -18.94 -4.79
CA PRO A 813 3.46 -18.45 -4.20
C PRO A 813 2.82 -19.50 -3.28
N PRO A 814 1.92 -19.10 -2.37
CA PRO A 814 1.19 -20.02 -1.49
C PRO A 814 0.34 -20.99 -2.33
N PRO A 815 -0.11 -22.14 -1.78
CA PRO A 815 -1.03 -23.03 -2.50
C PRO A 815 -2.23 -22.26 -3.10
N PRO A 816 -2.63 -22.55 -4.35
CA PRO A 816 -3.73 -21.84 -4.99
C PRO A 816 -5.03 -22.04 -4.20
N PRO A 817 -5.94 -21.04 -4.17
CA PRO A 817 -7.27 -21.22 -3.58
C PRO A 817 -8.06 -22.29 -4.37
N PRO A 818 -9.07 -22.93 -3.74
CA PRO A 818 -9.90 -23.93 -4.43
C PRO A 818 -10.45 -23.43 -5.78
N GLY A 819 -10.16 -24.19 -6.83
CA GLY A 819 -10.63 -23.87 -8.18
C GLY A 819 -12.13 -24.06 -8.34
N ARG A 820 -12.73 -23.28 -9.23
CA ARG A 820 -14.12 -23.39 -9.68
C ARG A 820 -14.21 -23.58 -11.19
N PRO A 821 -15.32 -24.14 -11.71
CA PRO A 821 -15.51 -24.32 -13.14
C PRO A 821 -15.20 -23.05 -13.95
N ILE A 822 -14.52 -23.25 -15.09
CA ILE A 822 -14.22 -22.18 -16.05
C ILE A 822 -15.52 -21.65 -16.69
N HIS A 823 -16.49 -22.53 -16.90
CA HIS A 823 -17.80 -22.22 -17.46
C HIS A 823 -18.83 -21.92 -16.34
N GLY A 824 -19.51 -20.78 -16.42
CA GLY A 824 -20.44 -20.27 -15.39
C GLY A 824 -19.91 -19.02 -14.66
N GLU A 825 -20.81 -18.11 -14.28
CA GLU A 825 -20.53 -16.87 -13.51
C GLU A 825 -20.61 -17.03 -11.99
#